data_AF-A0A815TDK0-F1
#
_entry.id   AF-A0A815TDK0-F1
#
_cell.length_a   1.000
_cell.length_b   1.000
_cell.length_c   1.000
_cell.angle_alpha   90.00
_cell.angle_beta   90.00
_cell.angle_gamma   90.00
#
_symmetry.space_group_name_H-M   'P 1'
#
loop_
_entity.id
_entity.type
_entity.pdbx_description
1 polymer ?
#
loop_
_entity_poly.entity_id
_entity_poly.type
_entity_poly.pdbx_seq_one_letter_code
_entity_poly.pdbx_strand_id
1 'polypeptide(L)'
;NTKTNAENLIAAADNMYNEQLQQQKQSQINSNNNNNNNNNQKSEEDNTDKQLNQGRTKIYQLAHDLERRMREFDERVARRRYILDVNLNFHTHCEEYSDWLAQVELVWSTTGSGGGDDDDHEMIATNCEEMLEALIEQHEGAIEACATIEQEGQILLDYLTEVQSKITPNDTTPSLPYTHLLNLIESIRKKTNELEIIWEKRRLRVELFVQMKHFEIYSREVSHLLDIWSHELTKMQQQHQQQQQQSTNSVSSVIIPPALPLALQTLINGGTSTTRHRSHHHSSDRTTGKVDDWAQVQEHIHTRVAQVVQRGRDLLSIMEKSQDFKIKVDQPQSSSSSSSINESTNSNQQQSLIPSSDQIRNLILVMNDREQKLSELATQQQKLILWRVQFVRLERDWNEIKIMINNFEAKLASNLTLAISLTDAEKFHRDHEDIKPFVDRICERIDILQRKTEKLTTVISINESSSGPSELINTLISARQKVQLQFEDRLRLINAQIIFYKSSEQVSQMLDTLEREYRTIEDIHEKLKIYTDDEIQKVLADRLEQLDENKHSFLRACTVARQKSDLFHKYALRNAANLIKPEAYLKPLEQKIKNVSTILKNKEDTVLNAWHHRKKIIDEYLQYISFKRNTDKVFVWIDEHDECFVSKLEELDINDDGYMDFVRALK
;
A
#
# COMPACT_ATOMS: atom_id res chain seq x y z
N ASN A 1 13.04 76.57 55.16
CA ASN A 1 13.16 78.01 55.53
C ASN A 1 11.85 78.76 55.32
N THR A 2 11.29 78.83 54.10
CA THR A 2 10.02 79.55 53.84
C THR A 2 8.79 78.85 54.45
N LYS A 3 8.62 77.52 54.27
CA LYS A 3 7.55 76.74 54.94
C LYS A 3 7.55 76.92 56.46
N THR A 4 8.74 76.87 57.06
CA THR A 4 8.98 77.09 58.48
C THR A 4 8.55 78.50 58.92
N ASN A 5 8.80 79.53 58.10
CA ASN A 5 8.35 80.89 58.39
C ASN A 5 6.82 81.06 58.29
N ALA A 6 6.15 80.35 57.40
CA ALA A 6 4.68 80.36 57.31
C ALA A 6 4.03 79.68 58.52
N GLU A 7 4.53 78.50 58.90
CA GLU A 7 4.12 77.80 60.13
C GLU A 7 4.37 78.66 61.38
N ASN A 8 5.51 79.36 61.43
CA ASN A 8 5.83 80.29 62.51
C ASN A 8 4.93 81.53 62.56
N LEU A 9 4.49 82.06 61.40
CA LEU A 9 3.56 83.19 61.33
C LEU A 9 2.15 82.79 61.75
N ILE A 10 1.70 81.57 61.41
CA ILE A 10 0.44 81.00 61.89
C ILE A 10 0.51 80.80 63.41
N ALA A 11 1.61 80.22 63.91
CA ALA A 11 1.84 80.06 65.34
C ALA A 11 1.94 81.40 66.09
N ALA A 12 2.52 82.43 65.47
CA ALA A 12 2.57 83.78 66.03
C ALA A 12 1.19 84.44 66.08
N ALA A 13 0.33 84.22 65.07
CA ALA A 13 -1.05 84.67 65.08
C ALA A 13 -1.87 83.99 66.19
N ASP A 14 -1.68 82.68 66.40
CA ASP A 14 -2.30 81.93 67.50
C ASP A 14 -1.82 82.43 68.88
N ASN A 15 -0.54 82.74 69.02
CA ASN A 15 0.03 83.28 70.26
C ASN A 15 -0.47 84.69 70.59
N MET A 16 -0.53 85.60 69.61
CA MET A 16 -1.07 86.96 69.82
C MET A 16 -2.53 86.95 70.27
N TYR A 17 -3.32 85.98 69.79
CA TYR A 17 -4.71 85.79 70.24
C TYR A 17 -4.77 85.31 71.70
N ASN A 18 -3.95 84.32 72.07
CA ASN A 18 -3.89 83.82 73.44
C ASN A 18 -3.48 84.92 74.44
N GLU A 19 -2.55 85.80 74.06
CA GLU A 19 -2.15 86.95 74.87
C GLU A 19 -3.27 87.99 75.02
N GLN A 20 -4.00 88.32 73.96
CA GLN A 20 -5.15 89.24 74.05
C GLN A 20 -6.28 88.68 74.91
N LEU A 21 -6.56 87.37 74.81
CA LEU A 21 -7.55 86.69 75.66
C LEU A 21 -7.14 86.71 77.13
N GLN A 22 -5.85 86.53 77.44
CA GLN A 22 -5.32 86.67 78.80
C GLN A 22 -5.42 88.11 79.31
N GLN A 23 -5.07 89.12 78.51
CA GLN A 23 -5.18 90.53 78.91
C GLN A 23 -6.63 90.95 79.21
N GLN A 24 -7.61 90.40 78.48
CA GLN A 24 -9.03 90.67 78.72
C GLN A 24 -9.54 89.98 80.00
N LYS A 25 -9.14 88.72 80.25
CA LYS A 25 -9.38 88.06 81.55
C LYS A 25 -8.77 88.84 82.71
N GLN A 26 -7.56 89.36 82.56
CA GLN A 26 -6.90 90.18 83.57
C GLN A 26 -7.60 91.54 83.79
N SER A 27 -8.15 92.14 82.72
CA SER A 27 -8.90 93.40 82.79
C SER A 27 -10.30 93.23 83.41
N GLN A 28 -10.96 92.08 83.23
CA GLN A 28 -12.18 91.71 83.94
C GLN A 28 -11.92 91.49 85.45
N ILE A 29 -10.79 90.87 85.81
CA ILE A 29 -10.38 90.70 87.22
C ILE A 29 -10.13 92.07 87.88
N ASN A 30 -9.49 93.00 87.17
CA ASN A 30 -9.17 94.33 87.71
C ASN A 30 -10.40 95.27 87.79
N SER A 31 -11.44 95.09 86.95
CA SER A 31 -12.67 95.90 87.01
C SER A 31 -13.63 95.52 88.13
N ASN A 32 -13.60 94.28 88.65
CA ASN A 32 -14.48 93.85 89.74
C ASN A 32 -14.04 94.34 91.13
N ASN A 33 -12.82 94.89 91.29
CA ASN A 33 -12.27 95.30 92.59
C ASN A 33 -12.47 96.79 92.94
N ASN A 34 -13.12 97.60 92.10
CA ASN A 34 -13.48 98.98 92.41
C ASN A 34 -14.98 99.23 92.16
N ASN A 35 -15.67 99.65 93.22
CA ASN A 35 -17.12 99.84 93.35
C ASN A 35 -17.88 100.52 92.19
N ASN A 36 -19.10 100.00 92.00
CA ASN A 36 -20.38 100.67 91.71
C ASN A 36 -20.57 101.46 90.40
N ASN A 37 -21.04 100.77 89.34
CA ASN A 37 -22.17 101.24 88.50
C ASN A 37 -22.70 100.09 87.62
N ASN A 38 -23.85 99.53 87.99
CA ASN A 38 -24.24 98.16 87.60
C ASN A 38 -25.26 98.04 86.45
N ASN A 39 -25.32 98.95 85.46
CA ASN A 39 -26.39 98.89 84.44
C ASN A 39 -26.00 99.02 82.96
N ASN A 40 -24.71 99.09 82.57
CA ASN A 40 -24.32 99.18 81.14
C ASN A 40 -23.41 98.04 80.62
N GLN A 41 -23.01 97.08 81.45
CA GLN A 41 -21.96 96.10 81.08
C GLN A 41 -22.38 95.01 80.06
N LYS A 42 -23.68 94.75 79.84
CA LYS A 42 -24.11 93.54 79.10
C LYS A 42 -24.24 93.70 77.58
N SER A 43 -24.31 94.94 77.07
CA SER A 43 -24.52 95.22 75.64
C SER A 43 -23.22 95.54 74.88
N GLU A 44 -22.14 95.87 75.58
CA GLU A 44 -20.82 96.10 74.96
C GLU A 44 -20.04 94.78 74.76
N GLU A 45 -20.20 93.79 75.64
CA GLU A 45 -19.53 92.47 75.56
C GLU A 45 -19.87 91.71 74.25
N ASP A 46 -21.15 91.62 73.87
CA ASP A 46 -21.61 90.89 72.67
C ASP A 46 -21.15 91.54 71.34
N ASN A 47 -20.91 92.85 71.32
CA ASN A 47 -20.48 93.56 70.11
C ASN A 47 -18.96 93.48 69.92
N THR A 48 -18.20 93.49 71.03
CA THR A 48 -16.75 93.27 71.01
C THR A 48 -16.38 91.84 70.59
N ASP A 49 -17.13 90.82 71.04
CA ASP A 49 -16.88 89.42 70.65
C ASP A 49 -17.13 89.17 69.15
N LYS A 50 -18.14 89.82 68.55
CA LYS A 50 -18.38 89.76 67.09
C LYS A 50 -17.27 90.43 66.29
N GLN A 51 -16.75 91.58 66.73
CA GLN A 51 -15.62 92.25 66.08
C GLN A 51 -14.33 91.43 66.17
N LEU A 52 -14.05 90.80 67.31
CA LEU A 52 -12.88 89.95 67.50
C LEU A 52 -12.94 88.70 66.61
N ASN A 53 -14.12 88.08 66.49
CA ASN A 53 -14.34 86.89 65.66
C ASN A 53 -14.27 87.21 64.14
N GLN A 54 -14.67 88.42 63.73
CA GLN A 54 -14.42 88.93 62.37
C GLN A 54 -12.93 89.20 62.09
N GLY A 55 -12.20 89.75 63.07
CA GLY A 55 -10.75 89.93 62.99
C GLY A 55 -9.99 88.61 62.82
N ARG A 56 -10.38 87.59 63.61
CA ARG A 56 -9.86 86.22 63.53
C ARG A 56 -10.04 85.60 62.15
N THR A 57 -11.24 85.70 61.59
CA THR A 57 -11.54 85.14 60.26
C THR A 57 -10.68 85.78 59.16
N LYS A 58 -10.42 87.09 59.25
CA LYS A 58 -9.56 87.80 58.29
C LYS A 58 -8.09 87.38 58.39
N ILE A 59 -7.57 87.15 59.59
CA ILE A 59 -6.18 86.70 59.80
C ILE A 59 -5.98 85.28 59.24
N TYR A 60 -6.90 84.35 59.51
CA TYR A 60 -6.83 83.00 58.92
C TYR A 60 -6.99 83.01 57.40
N GLN A 61 -7.88 83.85 56.85
CA GLN A 61 -7.99 84.05 55.41
C GLN A 61 -6.67 84.56 54.81
N LEU A 62 -6.03 85.54 55.45
CA LEU A 62 -4.75 86.09 54.98
C LEU A 62 -3.61 85.06 55.07
N ALA A 63 -3.57 84.26 56.15
CA ALA A 63 -2.57 83.21 56.33
C ALA A 63 -2.74 82.07 55.31
N HIS A 64 -3.98 81.62 55.05
CA HIS A 64 -4.25 80.63 54.01
C HIS A 64 -4.01 81.18 52.59
N ASP A 65 -4.30 82.46 52.34
CA ASP A 65 -3.94 83.13 51.08
C ASP A 65 -2.43 83.19 50.88
N LEU A 66 -1.67 83.49 51.94
CA LEU A 66 -0.21 83.47 51.91
C LEU A 66 0.31 82.05 51.66
N GLU A 67 -0.21 81.05 52.38
CA GLU A 67 0.17 79.65 52.22
C GLU A 67 -0.14 79.13 50.80
N ARG A 68 -1.29 79.50 50.22
CA ARG A 68 -1.65 79.22 48.83
C ARG A 68 -0.65 79.86 47.87
N ARG A 69 -0.34 81.16 48.01
CA ARG A 69 0.65 81.84 47.16
C ARG A 69 2.05 81.26 47.30
N MET A 70 2.41 80.77 48.48
CA MET A 70 3.69 80.12 48.72
C MET A 70 3.75 78.75 48.05
N ARG A 71 2.69 77.94 48.13
CA ARG A 71 2.57 76.70 47.34
C ARG A 71 2.66 76.98 45.83
N GLU A 72 1.93 77.97 45.33
CA GLU A 72 1.99 78.41 43.94
C GLU A 72 3.39 78.94 43.54
N PHE A 73 4.16 79.49 44.48
CA PHE A 73 5.54 79.91 44.25
C PHE A 73 6.48 78.71 44.19
N ASP A 74 6.40 77.80 45.17
CA ASP A 74 7.22 76.57 45.21
C ASP A 74 6.97 75.70 43.98
N GLU A 75 5.71 75.54 43.56
CA GLU A 75 5.34 74.83 42.32
C GLU A 75 5.92 75.51 41.08
N ARG A 76 5.90 76.85 40.99
CA ARG A 76 6.52 77.57 39.86
C ARG A 76 8.04 77.42 39.84
N VAL A 77 8.70 77.43 41.00
CA VAL A 77 10.15 77.24 41.10
C VAL A 77 10.53 75.80 40.74
N ALA A 78 9.81 74.81 41.26
CA ALA A 78 10.01 73.41 40.92
C ALA A 78 9.77 73.16 39.42
N ARG A 79 8.71 73.74 38.86
CA ARG A 79 8.39 73.66 37.43
C ARG A 79 9.47 74.30 36.57
N ARG A 80 9.97 75.48 36.93
CA ARG A 80 11.06 76.15 36.20
C ARG A 80 12.35 75.33 36.24
N ARG A 81 12.68 74.73 37.39
CA ARG A 81 13.84 73.84 37.52
C ARG A 81 13.71 72.63 36.61
N TYR A 82 12.58 71.93 36.65
CA TYR A 82 12.32 70.79 35.77
C TYR A 82 12.47 71.14 34.28
N ILE A 83 11.92 72.28 33.84
CA ILE A 83 12.05 72.71 32.44
C ILE A 83 13.50 73.05 32.06
N LEU A 84 14.29 73.63 32.96
CA LEU A 84 15.71 73.89 32.72
C LEU A 84 16.52 72.60 32.63
N ASP A 85 16.21 71.62 33.48
CA ASP A 85 16.84 70.30 33.45
C ASP A 85 16.51 69.59 32.13
N VAL A 86 15.24 69.61 31.69
CA VAL A 86 14.82 69.08 30.37
C VAL A 86 15.49 69.83 29.22
N ASN A 87 15.67 71.15 29.32
CA ASN A 87 16.35 71.94 28.29
C ASN A 87 17.82 71.54 28.13
N LEU A 88 18.52 71.37 29.25
CA LEU A 88 19.89 70.89 29.25
C LEU A 88 19.99 69.51 28.63
N ASN A 89 19.16 68.56 29.09
CA ASN A 89 19.11 67.20 28.55
C ASN A 89 18.84 67.19 27.05
N PHE A 90 17.84 67.94 26.58
CA PHE A 90 17.48 68.01 25.17
C PHE A 90 18.66 68.43 24.29
N HIS A 91 19.37 69.49 24.68
CA HIS A 91 20.51 69.97 23.90
C HIS A 91 21.70 69.00 23.96
N THR A 92 21.98 68.41 25.13
CA THR A 92 23.02 67.39 25.29
C THR A 92 22.72 66.14 24.45
N HIS A 93 21.51 65.60 24.55
CA HIS A 93 21.09 64.43 23.78
C HIS A 93 21.07 64.71 22.27
N CYS A 94 20.69 65.91 21.83
CA CYS A 94 20.77 66.30 20.42
C CYS A 94 22.20 66.29 19.87
N GLU A 95 23.17 66.75 20.65
CA GLU A 95 24.59 66.75 20.28
C GLU A 95 25.14 65.31 20.25
N GLU A 96 24.94 64.56 21.34
CA GLU A 96 25.39 63.17 21.47
C GLU A 96 24.80 62.26 20.37
N TYR A 97 23.50 62.37 20.10
CA TYR A 97 22.84 61.60 19.05
C TYR A 97 23.33 62.00 17.65
N SER A 98 23.57 63.29 17.41
CA SER A 98 24.13 63.76 16.13
C SER A 98 25.55 63.25 15.89
N ASP A 99 26.39 63.21 16.93
CA ASP A 99 27.76 62.69 16.84
C ASP A 99 27.77 61.17 16.65
N TRP A 100 26.93 60.45 17.39
CA TRP A 100 26.75 59.01 17.21
C TRP A 100 26.29 58.67 15.79
N LEU A 101 25.28 59.37 15.26
CA LEU A 101 24.80 59.18 13.89
C LEU A 101 25.92 59.36 12.86
N ALA A 102 26.75 60.40 13.01
CA ALA A 102 27.86 60.64 12.08
C ALA A 102 28.90 59.51 12.12
N GLN A 103 29.17 58.95 13.30
CA GLN A 103 30.08 57.81 13.45
C GLN A 103 29.49 56.54 12.82
N VAL A 104 28.19 56.30 13.01
CA VAL A 104 27.48 55.16 12.44
C VAL A 104 27.40 55.25 10.92
N GLU A 105 27.09 56.42 10.36
CA GLU A 105 27.11 56.67 8.92
C GLU A 105 28.51 56.42 8.32
N LEU A 106 29.57 56.82 9.02
CA LEU A 106 30.94 56.57 8.59
C LEU A 106 31.27 55.07 8.60
N VAL A 107 30.94 54.35 9.67
CA VAL A 107 31.16 52.89 9.76
C VAL A 107 30.32 52.17 8.72
N TRP A 108 29.06 52.54 8.54
CA TRP A 108 28.17 51.86 7.59
C TRP A 108 28.51 52.16 6.13
N SER A 109 29.03 53.34 5.82
CA SER A 109 29.51 53.70 4.48
C SER A 109 30.87 53.05 4.14
N THR A 110 31.79 52.99 5.10
CA THR A 110 33.13 52.39 4.89
C THR A 110 33.11 50.87 4.93
N THR A 111 32.37 50.25 5.85
CA THR A 111 32.18 48.78 5.88
C THR A 111 31.26 48.29 4.75
N GLY A 112 30.59 49.20 4.02
CA GLY A 112 29.69 48.87 2.92
C GLY A 112 30.36 48.64 1.56
N SER A 113 31.63 49.01 1.40
CA SER A 113 32.32 49.02 0.11
C SER A 113 33.76 48.48 0.21
N GLY A 114 33.88 47.15 0.36
CA GLY A 114 35.06 46.35 0.01
C GLY A 114 36.39 46.65 0.73
N GLY A 115 36.91 45.66 1.47
CA GLY A 115 38.33 45.62 1.84
C GLY A 115 38.60 45.44 3.33
N GLY A 116 38.10 44.35 3.92
CA GLY A 116 38.92 43.62 4.86
C GLY A 116 39.70 42.60 4.05
N ASP A 117 40.85 43.01 3.51
CA ASP A 117 41.90 42.05 3.21
C ASP A 117 42.26 41.39 4.56
N ASP A 118 42.42 40.07 4.52
CA ASP A 118 42.84 39.17 5.61
C ASP A 118 41.71 38.54 6.46
N ASP A 119 41.51 37.24 6.18
CA ASP A 119 41.23 36.16 7.16
C ASP A 119 39.82 35.72 7.60
N ASP A 120 38.72 36.05 6.91
CA ASP A 120 37.41 35.40 7.19
C ASP A 120 37.05 34.29 6.19
N HIS A 121 37.89 33.27 6.16
CA HIS A 121 37.48 31.94 5.71
C HIS A 121 36.37 31.44 6.65
N GLU A 122 35.15 31.36 6.12
CA GLU A 122 33.98 30.73 6.77
C GLU A 122 33.32 31.54 7.90
N MET A 123 32.72 32.68 7.54
CA MET A 123 31.69 33.29 8.37
C MET A 123 30.51 32.31 8.53
N ILE A 124 30.34 31.75 9.75
CA ILE A 124 29.33 30.73 10.06
C ILE A 124 27.94 31.41 10.18
N ALA A 125 26.87 30.67 9.87
CA ALA A 125 25.49 31.16 9.99
C ALA A 125 25.21 31.82 11.35
N THR A 126 25.75 31.26 12.44
CA THR A 126 25.64 31.78 13.81
C THR A 126 26.26 33.17 13.96
N ASN A 127 27.44 33.41 13.38
CA ASN A 127 28.07 34.73 13.39
C ASN A 127 27.24 35.76 12.61
N CYS A 128 26.58 35.33 11.52
CA CYS A 128 25.70 36.22 10.76
C CYS A 128 24.41 36.56 11.54
N GLU A 129 23.87 35.59 12.30
CA GLU A 129 22.70 35.79 13.17
C GLU A 129 23.02 36.75 14.32
N GLU A 130 24.16 36.55 15.00
CA GLU A 130 24.64 37.47 16.04
C GLU A 130 24.85 38.89 15.50
N MET A 131 25.40 39.01 14.28
CA MET A 131 25.52 40.31 13.61
C MET A 131 24.18 40.94 13.26
N LEU A 132 23.17 40.15 12.89
CA LEU A 132 21.82 40.64 12.62
C LEU A 132 21.15 41.12 13.90
N GLU A 133 21.27 40.35 14.99
CA GLU A 133 20.72 40.69 16.30
C GLU A 133 21.34 41.97 16.85
N ALA A 134 22.68 42.10 16.80
CA ALA A 134 23.37 43.32 17.19
C ALA A 134 22.96 44.53 16.32
N LEU A 135 22.68 44.33 15.03
CA LEU A 135 22.24 45.38 14.13
C LEU A 135 20.79 45.83 14.40
N ILE A 136 19.93 44.92 14.86
CA ILE A 136 18.57 45.23 15.29
C ILE A 136 18.60 45.99 16.62
N GLU A 137 19.37 45.52 17.60
CA GLU A 137 19.51 46.16 18.92
C GLU A 137 20.07 47.60 18.78
N GLN A 138 21.08 47.80 17.93
CA GLN A 138 21.62 49.13 17.64
C GLN A 138 20.59 50.09 17.04
N HIS A 139 19.63 49.59 16.26
CA HIS A 139 18.59 50.40 15.64
C HIS A 139 17.42 50.70 16.56
N GLU A 140 17.00 49.72 17.36
CA GLU A 140 15.99 49.94 18.41
C GLU A 140 16.47 51.01 19.39
N GLY A 141 17.73 50.94 19.83
CA GLY A 141 18.34 51.96 20.69
C GLY A 141 18.39 53.35 20.03
N ALA A 142 18.61 53.42 18.72
CA ALA A 142 18.62 54.69 17.98
C ALA A 142 17.23 55.34 17.90
N ILE A 143 16.19 54.52 17.63
CA ILE A 143 14.80 54.98 17.61
C ILE A 143 14.36 55.45 19.00
N GLU A 144 14.71 54.72 20.06
CA GLU A 144 14.37 55.09 21.44
C GLU A 144 15.05 56.41 21.86
N ALA A 145 16.32 56.59 21.52
CA ALA A 145 17.04 57.84 21.75
C ALA A 145 16.39 59.02 21.01
N CYS A 146 16.01 58.83 19.74
CA CYS A 146 15.30 59.84 18.95
C CYS A 146 13.92 60.18 19.56
N ALA A 147 13.15 59.17 19.97
CA ALA A 147 11.85 59.36 20.62
C ALA A 147 11.98 60.15 21.94
N THR A 148 13.04 59.88 22.71
CA THR A 148 13.35 60.61 23.95
C THR A 148 13.66 62.09 23.67
N ILE A 149 14.51 62.37 22.68
CA ILE A 149 14.83 63.73 22.23
C ILE A 149 13.56 64.46 21.75
N GLU A 150 12.71 63.79 20.99
CA GLU A 150 11.44 64.37 20.54
C GLU A 150 10.49 64.68 21.69
N GLN A 151 10.40 63.79 22.69
CA GLN A 151 9.56 63.99 23.87
C GLN A 151 10.07 65.17 24.71
N GLU A 152 11.38 65.24 24.97
CA GLU A 152 12.01 66.36 25.68
C GLU A 152 11.77 67.67 24.92
N GLY A 153 11.97 67.67 23.60
CA GLY A 153 11.70 68.80 22.72
C GLY A 153 10.23 69.24 22.77
N GLN A 154 9.28 68.31 22.77
CA GLN A 154 7.85 68.61 22.86
C GLN A 154 7.47 69.24 24.21
N ILE A 155 8.02 68.74 25.32
CA ILE A 155 7.81 69.33 26.66
C ILE A 155 8.27 70.80 26.69
N LEU A 156 9.40 71.10 26.03
CA LEU A 156 9.93 72.47 25.94
C LEU A 156 9.05 73.35 25.04
N LEU A 157 8.55 72.84 23.91
CA LEU A 157 7.65 73.55 23.01
C LEU A 157 6.30 73.86 23.69
N ASP A 158 5.74 72.91 24.42
CA ASP A 158 4.49 73.08 25.18
C ASP A 158 4.66 74.14 26.26
N TYR A 159 5.80 74.13 26.97
CA TYR A 159 6.14 75.15 27.96
C TYR A 159 6.28 76.54 27.32
N LEU A 160 6.99 76.67 26.20
CA LEU A 160 7.14 77.95 25.51
C LEU A 160 5.79 78.47 24.99
N THR A 161 4.92 77.57 24.51
CA THR A 161 3.55 77.91 24.07
C THR A 161 2.71 78.40 25.24
N GLU A 162 2.75 77.72 26.38
CA GLU A 162 2.06 78.14 27.60
C GLU A 162 2.57 79.50 28.09
N VAL A 163 3.88 79.72 28.11
CA VAL A 163 4.49 80.99 28.51
C VAL A 163 4.10 82.11 27.55
N GLN A 164 4.15 81.86 26.24
CA GLN A 164 3.76 82.83 25.21
C GLN A 164 2.28 83.22 25.33
N SER A 165 1.39 82.26 25.55
CA SER A 165 -0.04 82.52 25.76
C SER A 165 -0.34 83.40 26.97
N LYS A 166 0.50 83.34 28.01
CA LYS A 166 0.35 84.13 29.25
C LYS A 166 0.96 85.53 29.16
N ILE A 167 2.02 85.72 28.35
CA ILE A 167 2.76 86.99 28.25
C ILE A 167 2.19 87.85 27.10
N THR A 168 1.85 87.25 25.97
CA THR A 168 1.37 87.94 24.76
C THR A 168 0.18 87.19 24.14
N PRO A 169 -1.04 87.35 24.66
CA PRO A 169 -2.20 86.55 24.24
C PRO A 169 -2.69 86.82 22.81
N ASN A 170 -2.30 87.95 22.18
CA ASN A 170 -2.73 88.35 20.84
C ASN A 170 -1.62 88.22 19.77
N ASP A 171 -0.42 87.76 20.14
CA ASP A 171 0.72 87.65 19.22
C ASP A 171 0.95 86.19 18.84
N THR A 172 0.49 85.82 17.65
CA THR A 172 0.59 84.46 17.10
C THR A 172 1.97 84.16 16.53
N THR A 173 2.89 85.12 16.55
CA THR A 173 4.22 84.97 15.94
C THR A 173 5.09 84.05 16.81
N PRO A 174 5.60 82.91 16.30
CA PRO A 174 6.37 81.98 17.11
C PRO A 174 7.65 82.65 17.64
N SER A 175 7.95 82.48 18.92
CA SER A 175 9.17 83.03 19.51
C SER A 175 10.44 82.45 18.87
N LEU A 176 11.55 83.21 18.85
CA LEU A 176 12.84 82.75 18.30
C LEU A 176 13.34 81.44 18.96
N PRO A 177 13.23 81.23 20.29
CA PRO A 177 13.56 79.94 20.89
C PRO A 177 12.64 78.81 20.43
N TYR A 178 11.35 79.09 20.20
CA TYR A 178 10.39 78.12 19.71
C TYR A 178 10.71 77.66 18.29
N THR A 179 11.07 78.59 17.39
CA THR A 179 11.48 78.23 16.02
C THR A 179 12.82 77.47 15.99
N HIS A 180 13.76 77.81 16.87
CA HIS A 180 15.03 77.09 17.00
C HIS A 180 14.83 75.64 17.45
N LEU A 181 14.03 75.40 18.50
CA LEU A 181 13.73 74.04 18.99
C LEU A 181 13.02 73.20 17.92
N LEU A 182 12.05 73.77 17.20
CA LEU A 182 11.38 73.09 16.10
C LEU A 182 12.36 72.66 15.00
N ASN A 183 13.25 73.56 14.58
CA ASN A 183 14.25 73.25 13.55
C ASN A 183 15.21 72.14 13.99
N LEU A 184 15.59 72.10 15.28
CA LEU A 184 16.49 71.07 15.79
C LEU A 184 15.80 69.69 15.82
N ILE A 185 14.55 69.63 16.30
CA ILE A 185 13.73 68.41 16.26
C ILE A 185 13.55 67.93 14.82
N GLU A 186 13.23 68.83 13.89
CA GLU A 186 13.07 68.50 12.47
C GLU A 186 14.39 68.00 11.85
N SER A 187 15.53 68.60 12.23
CA SER A 187 16.84 68.13 11.78
C SER A 187 17.18 66.73 12.28
N ILE A 188 16.89 66.42 13.55
CA ILE A 188 17.11 65.08 14.13
C ILE A 188 16.18 64.05 13.47
N ARG A 189 14.91 64.39 13.24
CA ARG A 189 13.96 63.58 12.48
C ARG A 189 14.47 63.26 11.07
N LYS A 190 14.96 64.27 10.37
CA LYS A 190 15.48 64.11 9.01
C LYS A 190 16.68 63.16 8.98
N LYS A 191 17.67 63.35 9.86
CA LYS A 191 18.83 62.45 9.95
C LYS A 191 18.45 61.02 10.33
N THR A 192 17.48 60.85 11.23
CA THR A 192 16.96 59.53 11.62
C THR A 192 16.28 58.82 10.44
N ASN A 193 15.51 59.55 9.62
CA ASN A 193 14.91 58.99 8.41
C ASN A 193 15.95 58.60 7.35
N GLU A 194 17.04 59.36 7.23
CA GLU A 194 18.16 59.01 6.33
C GLU A 194 18.90 57.75 6.82
N LEU A 195 19.11 57.62 8.13
CA LEU A 195 19.65 56.43 8.77
C LEU A 195 18.78 55.19 8.51
N GLU A 196 17.46 55.32 8.63
CA GLU A 196 16.49 54.23 8.42
C GLU A 196 16.66 53.56 7.04
N ILE A 197 16.89 54.37 6.00
CA ILE A 197 17.09 53.88 4.63
C ILE A 197 18.40 53.09 4.51
N ILE A 198 19.49 53.56 5.14
CA ILE A 198 20.79 52.88 5.13
C ILE A 198 20.73 51.59 5.96
N TRP A 199 20.07 51.66 7.11
CA TRP A 199 19.87 50.52 7.99
C TRP A 199 19.06 49.42 7.31
N GLU A 200 17.93 49.75 6.69
CA GLU A 200 17.08 48.77 6.01
C GLU A 200 17.85 48.03 4.89
N LYS A 201 18.69 48.75 4.14
CA LYS A 201 19.58 48.15 3.14
C LYS A 201 20.61 47.20 3.75
N ARG A 202 21.20 47.57 4.90
CA ARG A 202 22.19 46.75 5.60
C ARG A 202 21.53 45.53 6.25
N ARG A 203 20.35 45.69 6.85
CA ARG A 203 19.52 44.61 7.41
C ARG A 203 19.19 43.56 6.35
N LEU A 204 18.63 43.98 5.21
CA LEU A 204 18.30 43.08 4.10
C LEU A 204 19.54 42.33 3.57
N ARG A 205 20.70 42.99 3.53
CA ARG A 205 21.98 42.36 3.13
C ARG A 205 22.42 41.28 4.12
N VAL A 206 22.39 41.56 5.42
CA VAL A 206 22.78 40.58 6.46
C VAL A 206 21.76 39.44 6.52
N GLU A 207 20.46 39.74 6.46
CA GLU A 207 19.38 38.74 6.38
C GLU A 207 19.56 37.82 5.17
N LEU A 208 19.92 38.37 4.01
CA LEU A 208 20.25 37.59 2.81
C LEU A 208 21.43 36.63 3.04
N PHE A 209 22.50 37.08 3.71
CA PHE A 209 23.66 36.23 4.02
C PHE A 209 23.29 35.10 4.99
N VAL A 210 22.55 35.40 6.06
CA VAL A 210 22.04 34.41 7.02
C VAL A 210 21.23 33.35 6.28
N GLN A 211 20.24 33.77 5.49
CA GLN A 211 19.36 32.85 4.76
C GLN A 211 20.13 32.03 3.72
N MET A 212 21.12 32.64 3.05
CA MET A 212 22.00 31.94 2.10
C MET A 212 22.78 30.82 2.79
N LYS A 213 23.38 31.08 3.96
CA LYS A 213 24.14 30.07 4.69
C LYS A 213 23.26 28.92 5.18
N HIS A 214 22.06 29.23 5.68
CA HIS A 214 21.07 28.22 6.01
C HIS A 214 20.65 27.36 4.81
N PHE A 215 20.43 27.99 3.66
CA PHE A 215 20.09 27.29 2.42
C PHE A 215 21.24 26.42 1.91
N GLU A 216 22.49 26.91 1.97
CA GLU A 216 23.69 26.16 1.57
C GLU A 216 23.88 24.91 2.43
N ILE A 217 23.85 25.06 3.75
CA ILE A 217 24.02 23.93 4.70
C ILE A 217 22.91 22.90 4.51
N TYR A 218 21.66 23.37 4.43
CA TYR A 218 20.51 22.47 4.35
C TYR A 218 20.39 21.74 3.00
N SER A 219 20.66 22.44 1.90
CA SER A 219 20.68 21.82 0.56
C SER A 219 21.77 20.75 0.44
N ARG A 220 22.93 20.97 1.07
CA ARG A 220 24.02 19.98 1.13
C ARG A 220 23.64 18.74 1.94
N GLU A 221 23.03 18.92 3.12
CA GLU A 221 22.52 17.82 3.95
C GLU A 221 21.51 16.96 3.17
N VAL A 222 20.52 17.61 2.55
CA VAL A 222 19.48 16.91 1.77
C VAL A 222 20.07 16.25 0.52
N SER A 223 21.02 16.88 -0.17
CA SER A 223 21.75 16.27 -1.29
C SER A 223 22.44 14.97 -0.89
N HIS A 224 23.11 14.94 0.26
CA HIS A 224 23.76 13.73 0.75
C HIS A 224 22.75 12.62 1.10
N LEU A 225 21.59 12.98 1.67
CA LEU A 225 20.50 12.02 1.91
C LEU A 225 19.96 11.41 0.61
N LEU A 226 19.81 12.23 -0.44
CA LEU A 226 19.40 11.76 -1.77
C LEU A 226 20.42 10.77 -2.35
N ASP A 227 21.72 10.99 -2.13
CA ASP A 227 22.78 10.07 -2.60
C ASP A 227 22.76 8.72 -1.87
N ILE A 228 22.58 8.74 -0.54
CA ILE A 228 22.41 7.49 0.24
C ILE A 228 21.19 6.72 -0.25
N TRP A 229 20.07 7.41 -0.46
CA TRP A 229 18.84 6.76 -0.91
C TRP A 229 18.95 6.20 -2.33
N SER A 230 19.56 6.96 -3.23
CA SER A 230 19.90 6.53 -4.60
C SER A 230 20.72 5.25 -4.60
N HIS A 231 21.76 5.20 -3.76
CA HIS A 231 22.62 4.04 -3.64
C HIS A 231 21.85 2.80 -3.18
N GLU A 232 21.00 2.93 -2.15
CA GLU A 232 20.27 1.79 -1.61
C GLU A 232 19.19 1.27 -2.59
N LEU A 233 18.51 2.17 -3.32
CA LEU A 233 17.59 1.79 -4.41
C LEU A 233 18.31 1.06 -5.55
N THR A 234 19.49 1.54 -5.95
CA THR A 234 20.29 0.95 -7.04
C THR A 234 20.82 -0.44 -6.65
N LYS A 235 21.33 -0.57 -5.43
CA LYS A 235 21.80 -1.84 -4.86
C LYS A 235 20.68 -2.88 -4.83
N MET A 236 19.46 -2.47 -4.49
CA MET A 236 18.27 -3.32 -4.54
C MET A 236 17.97 -3.83 -5.95
N GLN A 237 18.02 -2.94 -6.93
CA GLN A 237 17.84 -3.31 -8.34
C GLN A 237 18.88 -4.35 -8.79
N GLN A 238 20.15 -4.17 -8.39
CA GLN A 238 21.23 -5.10 -8.72
C GLN A 238 21.05 -6.46 -8.04
N GLN A 239 20.64 -6.51 -6.76
CA GLN A 239 20.35 -7.76 -6.06
C GLN A 239 19.21 -8.54 -6.74
N HIS A 240 18.18 -7.83 -7.21
CA HIS A 240 17.10 -8.44 -7.97
C HIS A 240 17.61 -9.08 -9.28
N GLN A 241 18.44 -8.37 -10.04
CA GLN A 241 19.02 -8.86 -11.29
C GLN A 241 19.94 -10.08 -11.07
N GLN A 242 20.77 -10.07 -10.02
CA GLN A 242 21.67 -11.19 -9.71
C GLN A 242 20.91 -12.47 -9.33
N GLN A 243 19.82 -12.36 -8.55
CA GLN A 243 19.02 -13.53 -8.18
C GLN A 243 18.28 -14.14 -9.37
N GLN A 244 17.84 -13.34 -10.35
CA GLN A 244 17.24 -13.85 -11.58
C GLN A 244 18.22 -14.69 -12.42
N GLN A 245 19.52 -14.36 -12.40
CA GLN A 245 20.54 -15.10 -13.17
C GLN A 245 20.97 -16.41 -12.50
N GLN A 246 20.84 -16.53 -11.18
CA GLN A 246 21.27 -17.72 -10.42
C GLN A 246 20.16 -18.75 -10.19
N SER A 247 18.89 -18.42 -10.42
CA SER A 247 17.78 -19.34 -10.19
C SER A 247 17.60 -20.34 -11.33
N THR A 248 18.43 -21.38 -11.36
CA THR A 248 18.10 -22.63 -12.06
C THR A 248 17.55 -23.71 -11.12
N ASN A 249 17.60 -23.56 -9.79
CA ASN A 249 17.19 -24.65 -8.88
C ASN A 249 16.55 -24.33 -7.51
N SER A 250 16.30 -23.08 -7.11
CA SER A 250 15.45 -22.83 -5.92
C SER A 250 14.93 -21.39 -5.86
N VAL A 251 13.60 -21.22 -5.95
CA VAL A 251 12.93 -19.91 -6.03
C VAL A 251 12.56 -19.35 -4.64
N SER A 252 12.96 -19.99 -3.54
CA SER A 252 12.43 -19.68 -2.20
C SER A 252 12.99 -18.44 -1.46
N SER A 253 13.86 -17.62 -2.06
CA SER A 253 14.26 -16.36 -1.42
C SER A 253 13.24 -15.26 -1.72
N VAL A 254 12.44 -14.90 -0.72
CA VAL A 254 11.78 -13.59 -0.69
C VAL A 254 12.88 -12.54 -0.74
N ILE A 255 12.76 -11.56 -1.65
CA ILE A 255 13.63 -10.39 -1.64
C ILE A 255 13.23 -9.59 -0.40
N ILE A 256 13.95 -9.80 0.69
CA ILE A 256 13.79 -9.02 1.91
C ILE A 256 14.51 -7.69 1.64
N PRO A 257 13.82 -6.54 1.75
CA PRO A 257 14.50 -5.25 1.66
C PRO A 257 15.67 -5.22 2.66
N PRO A 258 16.86 -4.76 2.26
CA PRO A 258 18.02 -4.66 3.13
C PRO A 258 17.66 -3.78 4.32
N ALA A 259 18.34 -4.00 5.44
CA ALA A 259 18.19 -3.10 6.57
C ALA A 259 18.57 -1.68 6.12
N LEU A 260 17.71 -0.71 6.43
CA LEU A 260 17.97 0.69 6.10
C LEU A 260 19.30 1.12 6.73
N PRO A 261 20.17 1.87 6.02
CA PRO A 261 21.32 2.53 6.63
C PRO A 261 20.93 3.35 7.86
N LEU A 262 21.83 3.44 8.86
CA LEU A 262 21.57 4.16 10.11
C LEU A 262 21.10 5.61 9.87
N ALA A 263 21.68 6.28 8.86
CA ALA A 263 21.32 7.63 8.45
C ALA A 263 19.88 7.79 7.92
N LEU A 264 19.27 6.71 7.40
CA LEU A 264 17.87 6.70 6.97
C LEU A 264 16.93 6.22 8.08
N GLN A 265 17.43 5.44 9.04
CA GLN A 265 16.67 5.07 10.24
C GLN A 265 16.45 6.24 11.19
N THR A 266 17.43 7.14 11.31
CA THR A 266 17.30 8.37 12.11
C THR A 266 16.25 9.33 11.56
N LEU A 267 16.00 9.32 10.24
CA LEU A 267 14.91 10.08 9.61
C LEU A 267 13.53 9.61 10.08
N ILE A 268 13.32 8.29 10.22
CA ILE A 268 12.06 7.71 10.68
C ILE A 268 11.84 7.94 12.18
N ASN A 269 12.91 7.85 12.98
CA ASN A 269 12.83 7.88 14.44
C ASN A 269 12.84 9.29 15.05
N GLY A 270 12.84 10.35 14.23
CA GLY A 270 12.65 11.73 14.67
C GLY A 270 13.43 12.11 15.93
N GLY A 271 14.77 11.99 15.90
CA GLY A 271 15.70 12.58 16.88
C GLY A 271 15.52 12.20 18.37
N THR A 272 14.49 11.44 18.74
CA THR A 272 14.24 11.03 20.12
C THR A 272 14.54 9.55 20.22
N SER A 273 15.58 9.24 20.99
CA SER A 273 15.78 7.91 21.55
C SER A 273 14.60 7.59 22.47
N THR A 274 13.46 7.27 21.90
CA THR A 274 12.43 6.49 22.59
C THR A 274 12.24 5.23 21.77
N THR A 275 12.78 4.14 22.31
CA THR A 275 12.40 2.77 22.03
C THR A 275 10.89 2.65 22.12
N ARG A 276 10.19 2.96 21.03
CA ARG A 276 8.78 2.66 20.89
C ARG A 276 8.72 1.14 20.72
N HIS A 277 8.52 0.45 21.84
CA HIS A 277 8.14 -0.96 21.86
C HIS A 277 6.91 -1.11 20.96
N ARG A 278 7.14 -1.48 19.69
CA ARG A 278 6.09 -1.84 18.75
C ARG A 278 5.49 -3.13 19.29
N SER A 279 4.27 -3.01 19.80
CA SER A 279 3.48 -4.11 20.35
C SER A 279 3.58 -5.32 19.42
N HIS A 280 3.94 -6.46 19.99
CA HIS A 280 3.86 -7.76 19.34
C HIS A 280 2.41 -8.04 18.95
N HIS A 281 1.98 -7.58 17.78
CA HIS A 281 0.88 -8.21 17.08
C HIS A 281 1.46 -9.34 16.25
N HIS A 282 1.16 -10.57 16.68
CA HIS A 282 1.28 -11.77 15.87
C HIS A 282 0.56 -11.57 14.55
N SER A 283 1.32 -11.31 13.48
CA SER A 283 0.82 -11.28 12.11
C SER A 283 1.97 -11.60 11.17
N SER A 284 1.65 -12.43 10.18
CA SER A 284 2.53 -13.28 9.38
C SER A 284 3.38 -12.58 8.31
N ASP A 285 3.80 -11.33 8.48
CA ASP A 285 4.52 -10.62 7.41
C ASP A 285 5.58 -9.63 7.93
N ARG A 286 6.78 -10.13 8.21
CA ARG A 286 7.97 -9.29 8.49
C ARG A 286 8.42 -8.47 7.26
N THR A 287 7.93 -8.81 6.07
CA THR A 287 8.31 -8.24 4.78
C THR A 287 7.51 -6.98 4.47
N THR A 288 6.21 -6.93 4.83
CA THR A 288 5.36 -5.74 4.63
C THR A 288 5.79 -4.60 5.53
N GLY A 289 6.15 -4.89 6.79
CA GLY A 289 6.64 -3.87 7.71
C GLY A 289 7.89 -3.15 7.23
N LYS A 290 8.78 -3.84 6.51
CA LYS A 290 9.94 -3.21 5.86
C LYS A 290 9.57 -2.36 4.65
N VAL A 291 8.55 -2.72 3.88
CA VAL A 291 8.07 -1.89 2.76
C VAL A 291 7.46 -0.59 3.28
N ASP A 292 6.77 -0.63 4.41
CA ASP A 292 6.22 0.56 5.07
C ASP A 292 7.33 1.51 5.56
N ASP A 293 8.43 0.97 6.09
CA ASP A 293 9.58 1.78 6.53
C ASP A 293 10.23 2.52 5.34
N TRP A 294 10.28 1.90 4.15
CA TRP A 294 10.85 2.52 2.94
C TRP A 294 9.93 3.59 2.34
N ALA A 295 8.61 3.38 2.39
CA ALA A 295 7.65 4.41 1.99
C ALA A 295 7.76 5.67 2.88
N GLN A 296 7.96 5.46 4.19
CA GLN A 296 8.20 6.55 5.14
C GLN A 296 9.49 7.32 4.83
N VAL A 297 10.57 6.63 4.45
CA VAL A 297 11.82 7.29 4.01
C VAL A 297 11.58 8.17 2.79
N GLN A 298 10.85 7.67 1.79
CA GLN A 298 10.53 8.44 0.58
C GLN A 298 9.72 9.72 0.90
N GLU A 299 8.73 9.62 1.79
CA GLU A 299 7.93 10.76 2.25
C GLU A 299 8.78 11.81 3.00
N HIS A 300 9.70 11.35 3.86
CA HIS A 300 10.62 12.25 4.56
C HIS A 300 11.58 12.95 3.61
N ILE A 301 12.13 12.23 2.62
CA ILE A 301 13.00 12.81 1.59
C ILE A 301 12.24 13.87 0.78
N HIS A 302 11.02 13.57 0.34
CA HIS A 302 10.18 14.53 -0.37
C HIS A 302 9.94 15.81 0.45
N THR A 303 9.61 15.65 1.73
CA THR A 303 9.39 16.77 2.66
C THR A 303 10.65 17.63 2.83
N ARG A 304 11.81 16.98 3.01
CA ARG A 304 13.11 17.67 3.16
C ARG A 304 13.48 18.45 1.89
N VAL A 305 13.26 17.88 0.70
CA VAL A 305 13.49 18.58 -0.58
C VAL A 305 12.53 19.76 -0.74
N ALA A 306 11.24 19.60 -0.43
CA ALA A 306 10.27 20.69 -0.46
C ALA A 306 10.66 21.87 0.45
N GLN A 307 11.25 21.58 1.61
CA GLN A 307 11.78 22.61 2.51
C GLN A 307 13.01 23.33 1.94
N VAL A 308 13.92 22.63 1.26
CA VAL A 308 15.04 23.27 0.52
C VAL A 308 14.50 24.20 -0.56
N VAL A 309 13.52 23.74 -1.33
CA VAL A 309 12.87 24.53 -2.38
C VAL A 309 12.22 25.79 -1.80
N GLN A 310 11.50 25.66 -0.68
CA GLN A 310 10.86 26.80 -0.03
C GLN A 310 11.88 27.82 0.47
N ARG A 311 12.94 27.38 1.17
CA ARG A 311 14.03 28.26 1.61
C ARG A 311 14.69 29.00 0.44
N GLY A 312 14.90 28.31 -0.69
CA GLY A 312 15.42 28.95 -1.89
C GLY A 312 14.46 29.98 -2.50
N ARG A 313 13.15 29.76 -2.44
CA ARG A 313 12.13 30.74 -2.87
C ARG A 313 12.08 31.95 -1.94
N ASP A 314 12.18 31.74 -0.63
CA ASP A 314 12.19 32.81 0.36
C ASP A 314 13.44 33.70 0.15
N LEU A 315 14.59 33.08 -0.08
CA LEU A 315 15.85 33.75 -0.42
C LEU A 315 15.71 34.60 -1.70
N LEU A 316 15.10 34.04 -2.76
CA LEU A 316 14.82 34.79 -3.99
C LEU A 316 13.87 35.98 -3.74
N SER A 317 12.88 35.83 -2.85
CA SER A 317 11.97 36.91 -2.48
C SER A 317 12.70 38.06 -1.76
N ILE A 318 13.65 37.73 -0.87
CA ILE A 318 14.50 38.73 -0.20
C ILE A 318 15.36 39.47 -1.24
N MET A 319 15.98 38.73 -2.17
CA MET A 319 16.77 39.32 -3.27
C MET A 319 15.94 40.25 -4.16
N GLU A 320 14.68 39.91 -4.45
CA GLU A 320 13.78 40.74 -5.25
C GLU A 320 13.35 42.03 -4.54
N LYS A 321 13.12 41.98 -3.22
CA LYS A 321 12.80 43.15 -2.39
C LYS A 321 13.98 44.13 -2.31
N SER A 322 15.20 43.61 -2.37
CA SER A 322 16.42 44.42 -2.36
C SER A 322 16.79 44.92 -3.78
N GLN A 323 16.24 46.06 -4.20
CA GLN A 323 16.49 46.66 -5.53
C GLN A 323 17.98 46.96 -5.82
N ASP A 324 18.84 47.07 -4.80
CA ASP A 324 20.27 47.39 -4.92
C ASP A 324 21.17 46.20 -5.31
N PHE A 325 20.68 44.94 -5.29
CA PHE A 325 21.44 43.78 -5.76
C PHE A 325 21.27 43.51 -7.27
N LYS A 326 20.45 44.31 -7.96
CA LYS A 326 20.47 44.42 -9.43
C LYS A 326 21.66 45.27 -9.88
N ILE A 327 22.89 44.78 -9.65
CA ILE A 327 24.07 45.34 -10.30
C ILE A 327 24.04 44.92 -11.78
N LYS A 328 23.71 45.90 -12.63
CA LYS A 328 23.95 46.02 -14.09
C LYS A 328 24.43 44.75 -14.81
N VAL A 329 23.48 44.06 -15.42
CA VAL A 329 23.71 43.39 -16.72
C VAL A 329 23.17 44.34 -17.79
N ASP A 330 23.98 45.32 -18.20
CA ASP A 330 23.70 46.17 -19.35
C ASP A 330 24.74 45.88 -20.44
N GLN A 331 24.39 44.98 -21.36
CA GLN A 331 24.49 45.19 -22.81
C GLN A 331 23.88 44.01 -23.59
N PRO A 332 22.85 44.23 -24.43
CA PRO A 332 22.39 43.24 -25.39
C PRO A 332 23.12 43.39 -26.74
N GLN A 333 23.80 42.30 -27.13
CA GLN A 333 23.86 41.71 -28.48
C GLN A 333 24.38 42.56 -29.67
N SER A 334 25.48 42.09 -30.27
CA SER A 334 25.50 41.85 -31.71
C SER A 334 26.43 40.71 -32.13
N SER A 335 25.82 39.72 -32.78
CA SER A 335 26.33 38.84 -33.84
C SER A 335 27.41 37.78 -33.55
N SER A 336 26.92 36.53 -33.63
CA SER A 336 27.34 35.47 -34.57
C SER A 336 28.53 34.56 -34.23
N SER A 337 28.17 33.28 -34.10
CA SER A 337 28.82 32.10 -34.71
C SER A 337 29.97 31.41 -33.97
N SER A 338 29.64 30.18 -33.54
CA SER A 338 30.35 28.92 -33.76
C SER A 338 31.73 28.66 -33.13
N SER A 339 31.78 27.45 -32.56
CA SER A 339 32.90 26.52 -32.43
C SER A 339 34.04 26.83 -31.45
N SER A 340 34.05 25.99 -30.41
CA SER A 340 35.17 25.14 -30.00
C SER A 340 36.50 25.77 -29.57
N ILE A 341 36.81 25.50 -28.30
CA ILE A 341 38.13 25.25 -27.71
C ILE A 341 38.99 26.50 -27.48
N ASN A 342 39.11 26.91 -26.21
CA ASN A 342 40.40 26.96 -25.51
C ASN A 342 40.21 27.30 -24.02
N GLU A 343 40.79 26.45 -23.17
CA GLU A 343 41.24 26.82 -21.83
C GLU A 343 42.32 27.89 -21.96
N SER A 344 42.16 29.08 -21.36
CA SER A 344 43.17 29.73 -20.51
C SER A 344 42.56 30.96 -19.80
N THR A 345 42.60 30.90 -18.47
CA THR A 345 42.87 31.96 -17.47
C THR A 345 42.95 33.45 -17.84
N ASN A 346 42.46 34.24 -16.87
CA ASN A 346 42.51 35.70 -16.63
C ASN A 346 41.45 36.54 -17.37
N SER A 347 40.70 37.45 -16.75
CA SER A 347 40.79 38.09 -15.43
C SER A 347 39.55 38.97 -15.22
N ASN A 348 39.20 39.21 -13.96
CA ASN A 348 38.25 40.22 -13.46
C ASN A 348 36.75 39.94 -13.65
N GLN A 349 36.25 38.92 -12.94
CA GLN A 349 34.93 39.02 -12.32
C GLN A 349 35.16 38.99 -10.82
N GLN A 350 34.96 40.12 -10.15
CA GLN A 350 34.76 40.17 -8.71
C GLN A 350 33.69 39.13 -8.39
N GLN A 351 34.10 38.05 -7.74
CA GLN A 351 33.20 37.03 -7.24
C GLN A 351 32.41 37.70 -6.12
N SER A 352 31.21 38.16 -6.44
CA SER A 352 30.18 38.44 -5.44
C SER A 352 30.12 37.23 -4.51
N LEU A 353 30.41 37.42 -3.22
CA LEU A 353 30.28 36.38 -2.19
C LEU A 353 28.84 35.82 -2.09
N ILE A 354 27.88 36.47 -2.76
CA ILE A 354 26.47 36.09 -2.82
C ILE A 354 26.21 35.37 -4.15
N PRO A 355 25.75 34.11 -4.13
CA PRO A 355 25.27 33.40 -5.30
C PRO A 355 24.22 34.20 -6.09
N SER A 356 24.30 34.16 -7.42
CA SER A 356 23.32 34.85 -8.25
C SER A 356 21.93 34.22 -8.11
N SER A 357 20.89 35.01 -8.37
CA SER A 357 19.50 34.53 -8.38
C SER A 357 19.33 33.29 -9.27
N ASP A 358 20.07 33.21 -10.38
CA ASP A 358 20.04 32.07 -11.30
C ASP A 358 20.73 30.82 -10.72
N GLN A 359 21.77 30.97 -9.90
CA GLN A 359 22.40 29.83 -9.22
C GLN A 359 21.44 29.19 -8.21
N ILE A 360 20.68 29.99 -7.45
CA ILE A 360 19.65 29.48 -6.52
C ILE A 360 18.53 28.78 -7.29
N ARG A 361 18.02 29.41 -8.37
CA ARG A 361 17.00 28.79 -9.24
C ARG A 361 17.47 27.46 -9.83
N ASN A 362 18.71 27.39 -10.32
CA ASN A 362 19.29 26.17 -10.85
C ASN A 362 19.41 25.07 -9.79
N LEU A 363 19.83 25.40 -8.56
CA LEU A 363 19.92 24.42 -7.48
C LEU A 363 18.54 23.86 -7.09
N ILE A 364 17.51 24.72 -7.02
CA ILE A 364 16.12 24.30 -6.80
C ILE A 364 15.67 23.31 -7.89
N LEU A 365 15.96 23.61 -9.16
CA LEU A 365 15.63 22.73 -10.28
C LEU A 365 16.33 21.38 -10.17
N VAL A 366 17.63 21.36 -9.88
CA VAL A 366 18.42 20.12 -9.72
C VAL A 366 17.93 19.28 -8.54
N MET A 367 17.56 19.90 -7.42
CA MET A 367 17.02 19.19 -6.25
C MET A 367 15.67 18.51 -6.58
N ASN A 368 14.76 19.22 -7.26
CA ASN A 368 13.49 18.66 -7.69
C ASN A 368 13.66 17.54 -8.72
N ASP A 369 14.53 17.70 -9.72
CA ASP A 369 14.82 16.67 -10.73
C ASP A 369 15.40 15.40 -10.08
N ARG A 370 16.30 15.55 -9.10
CA ARG A 370 16.85 14.42 -8.34
C ARG A 370 15.79 13.71 -7.51
N GLU A 371 14.92 14.45 -6.82
CA GLU A 371 13.83 13.86 -6.04
C GLU A 371 12.84 13.11 -6.94
N GLN A 372 12.45 13.69 -8.07
CA GLN A 372 11.55 13.06 -9.02
C GLN A 372 12.13 11.74 -9.54
N LYS A 373 13.38 11.74 -10.01
CA LYS A 373 14.06 10.51 -10.48
C LYS A 373 14.13 9.44 -9.40
N LEU A 374 14.42 9.82 -8.15
CA LEU A 374 14.47 8.89 -7.03
C LEU A 374 13.08 8.37 -6.64
N SER A 375 12.05 9.21 -6.74
CA SER A 375 10.65 8.82 -6.54
C SER A 375 10.20 7.80 -7.58
N GLU A 376 10.54 8.02 -8.84
CA GLU A 376 10.29 7.05 -9.92
C GLU A 376 10.99 5.71 -9.65
N LEU A 377 12.27 5.73 -9.25
CA LEU A 377 13.00 4.49 -8.89
C LEU A 377 12.42 3.81 -7.65
N ALA A 378 12.08 4.56 -6.60
CA ALA A 378 11.48 4.04 -5.37
C ALA A 378 10.13 3.35 -5.65
N THR A 379 9.27 3.99 -6.44
CA THR A 379 7.96 3.42 -6.81
C THR A 379 8.11 2.17 -7.68
N GLN A 380 9.10 2.12 -8.59
CA GLN A 380 9.42 0.92 -9.35
C GLN A 380 9.88 -0.23 -8.43
N GLN A 381 10.78 0.04 -7.49
CA GLN A 381 11.25 -0.98 -6.53
C GLN A 381 10.11 -1.48 -5.62
N GLN A 382 9.25 -0.58 -5.15
CA GLN A 382 8.09 -0.95 -4.33
C GLN A 382 7.16 -1.91 -5.10
N LYS A 383 6.87 -1.63 -6.37
CA LYS A 383 6.07 -2.51 -7.24
C LYS A 383 6.72 -3.89 -7.38
N LEU A 384 8.03 -3.95 -7.59
CA LEU A 384 8.78 -5.23 -7.70
C LEU A 384 8.74 -6.04 -6.41
N ILE A 385 8.93 -5.40 -5.25
CA ILE A 385 8.89 -6.09 -3.95
C ILE A 385 7.48 -6.64 -3.67
N LEU A 386 6.45 -5.81 -3.84
CA LEU A 386 5.06 -6.22 -3.65
C LEU A 386 4.71 -7.40 -4.55
N TRP A 387 5.12 -7.34 -5.82
CA TRP A 387 4.95 -8.42 -6.76
C TRP A 387 5.63 -9.71 -6.30
N ARG A 388 6.89 -9.64 -5.82
CA ARG A 388 7.64 -10.81 -5.35
C ARG A 388 6.98 -11.45 -4.13
N VAL A 389 6.51 -10.63 -3.19
CA VAL A 389 5.75 -11.11 -2.02
C VAL A 389 4.49 -11.84 -2.46
N GLN A 390 3.74 -11.30 -3.42
CA GLN A 390 2.55 -11.96 -3.96
C GLN A 390 2.92 -13.26 -4.67
N PHE A 391 3.99 -13.27 -5.48
CA PHE A 391 4.43 -14.48 -6.19
C PHE A 391 4.81 -15.61 -5.22
N VAL A 392 5.57 -15.32 -4.16
CA VAL A 392 5.94 -16.33 -3.16
C VAL A 392 4.72 -16.91 -2.44
N ARG A 393 3.67 -16.10 -2.23
CA ARG A 393 2.39 -16.60 -1.70
C ARG A 393 1.74 -17.58 -2.68
N LEU A 394 1.77 -17.30 -3.99
CA LEU A 394 1.27 -18.23 -5.02
C LEU A 394 2.10 -19.53 -5.08
N GLU A 395 3.42 -19.45 -4.91
CA GLU A 395 4.28 -20.65 -4.82
C GLU A 395 3.95 -21.51 -3.59
N ARG A 396 3.61 -20.88 -2.47
CA ARG A 396 3.11 -21.61 -1.28
C ARG A 396 1.79 -22.30 -1.57
N ASP A 397 0.83 -21.59 -2.18
CA ASP A 397 -0.45 -22.17 -2.58
C ASP A 397 -0.25 -23.35 -3.56
N TRP A 398 0.74 -23.27 -4.46
CA TRP A 398 1.13 -24.37 -5.35
C TRP A 398 1.67 -25.58 -4.59
N ASN A 399 2.54 -25.37 -3.59
CA ASN A 399 3.08 -26.46 -2.78
C ASN A 399 1.97 -27.21 -2.02
N GLU A 400 0.96 -26.51 -1.53
CA GLU A 400 -0.22 -27.15 -0.93
C GLU A 400 -1.00 -28.00 -1.95
N ILE A 401 -1.19 -27.48 -3.18
CA ILE A 401 -1.82 -28.23 -4.26
C ILE A 401 -1.01 -29.47 -4.62
N LYS A 402 0.33 -29.36 -4.67
CA LYS A 402 1.22 -30.49 -4.93
C LYS A 402 1.05 -31.61 -3.89
N ILE A 403 0.88 -31.25 -2.62
CA ILE A 403 0.57 -32.22 -1.55
C ILE A 403 -0.80 -32.89 -1.79
N MET A 404 -1.84 -32.14 -2.18
CA MET A 404 -3.14 -32.74 -2.52
C MET A 404 -3.05 -33.70 -3.72
N ILE A 405 -2.29 -33.33 -4.75
CA ILE A 405 -2.05 -34.19 -5.93
C ILE A 405 -1.34 -35.48 -5.50
N ASN A 406 -0.30 -35.39 -4.67
CA ASN A 406 0.38 -36.57 -4.14
C ASN A 406 -0.57 -37.47 -3.33
N ASN A 407 -1.47 -36.88 -2.53
CA ASN A 407 -2.49 -37.64 -1.80
C ASN A 407 -3.50 -38.31 -2.74
N PHE A 408 -3.90 -37.63 -3.83
CA PHE A 408 -4.73 -38.20 -4.88
C PHE A 408 -4.04 -39.40 -5.56
N GLU A 409 -2.78 -39.25 -5.96
CA GLU A 409 -1.98 -40.30 -6.58
C GLU A 409 -1.81 -41.50 -5.63
N ALA A 410 -1.57 -41.25 -4.34
CA ALA A 410 -1.51 -42.31 -3.32
C ALA A 410 -2.86 -43.02 -3.13
N LYS A 411 -3.98 -42.28 -3.09
CA LYS A 411 -5.33 -42.85 -3.03
C LYS A 411 -5.62 -43.72 -4.24
N LEU A 412 -5.23 -43.26 -5.44
CA LEU A 412 -5.31 -44.05 -6.65
C LEU A 412 -4.48 -45.34 -6.54
N ALA A 413 -3.21 -45.23 -6.16
CA ALA A 413 -2.30 -46.38 -6.05
C ALA A 413 -2.77 -47.41 -5.01
N SER A 414 -3.32 -46.98 -3.87
CA SER A 414 -3.83 -47.89 -2.83
C SER A 414 -5.08 -48.66 -3.28
N ASN A 415 -5.92 -48.05 -4.11
CA ASN A 415 -7.14 -48.66 -4.62
C ASN A 415 -6.92 -49.42 -5.95
N LEU A 416 -5.68 -49.75 -6.33
CA LEU A 416 -5.38 -50.56 -7.53
C LEU A 416 -5.68 -52.06 -7.33
N THR A 417 -6.67 -52.39 -6.50
CA THR A 417 -7.10 -53.77 -6.25
C THR A 417 -7.77 -54.37 -7.48
N LEU A 418 -7.45 -55.63 -7.76
CA LEU A 418 -7.92 -56.37 -8.93
C LEU A 418 -9.33 -56.91 -8.70
N ALA A 419 -10.31 -56.40 -9.44
CA ALA A 419 -11.68 -56.91 -9.39
C ALA A 419 -11.68 -58.38 -9.78
N ILE A 420 -12.30 -59.23 -8.98
CA ILE A 420 -12.36 -60.69 -9.19
C ILE A 420 -13.75 -61.11 -9.65
N SER A 421 -14.74 -60.25 -9.44
CA SER A 421 -16.14 -60.46 -9.76
C SER A 421 -16.79 -59.19 -10.31
N LEU A 422 -17.99 -59.32 -10.88
CA LEU A 422 -18.83 -58.17 -11.24
C LEU A 422 -19.12 -57.29 -10.01
N THR A 423 -19.39 -57.90 -8.86
CA THR A 423 -19.68 -57.16 -7.61
C THR A 423 -18.51 -56.30 -7.13
N ASP A 424 -17.27 -56.79 -7.28
CA ASP A 424 -16.08 -56.01 -6.95
C ASP A 424 -15.90 -54.83 -7.91
N ALA A 425 -16.11 -55.06 -9.21
CA ALA A 425 -15.96 -54.03 -10.24
C ALA A 425 -16.99 -52.90 -10.05
N GLU A 426 -18.24 -53.24 -9.72
CA GLU A 426 -19.29 -52.27 -9.39
C GLU A 426 -18.98 -51.52 -8.08
N LYS A 427 -18.38 -52.18 -7.09
CA LYS A 427 -17.90 -51.52 -5.88
C LYS A 427 -16.80 -50.50 -6.20
N PHE A 428 -15.81 -50.87 -7.01
CA PHE A 428 -14.75 -49.94 -7.41
C PHE A 428 -15.26 -48.75 -8.20
N HIS A 429 -16.34 -48.91 -8.97
CA HIS A 429 -17.00 -47.79 -9.62
C HIS A 429 -17.58 -46.81 -8.60
N ARG A 430 -18.28 -47.30 -7.56
CA ARG A 430 -18.80 -46.44 -6.48
C ARG A 430 -17.65 -45.74 -5.72
N ASP A 431 -16.62 -46.49 -5.35
CA ASP A 431 -15.44 -45.95 -4.64
C ASP A 431 -14.69 -44.90 -5.49
N HIS A 432 -14.74 -45.01 -6.83
CA HIS A 432 -14.15 -44.04 -7.75
C HIS A 432 -15.01 -42.78 -7.92
N GLU A 433 -16.33 -42.91 -7.98
CA GLU A 433 -17.26 -41.77 -7.94
C GLU A 433 -17.07 -40.93 -6.67
N ASP A 434 -16.83 -41.58 -5.51
CA ASP A 434 -16.54 -40.89 -4.26
C ASP A 434 -15.23 -40.06 -4.29
N ILE A 435 -14.33 -40.32 -5.25
CA ILE A 435 -13.10 -39.53 -5.46
C ILE A 435 -13.38 -38.27 -6.29
N LYS A 436 -14.45 -38.24 -7.10
CA LYS A 436 -14.77 -37.12 -8.01
C LYS A 436 -14.80 -35.76 -7.31
N PRO A 437 -15.45 -35.57 -6.14
CA PRO A 437 -15.47 -34.27 -5.46
C PRO A 437 -14.09 -33.80 -4.99
N PHE A 438 -13.15 -34.73 -4.75
CA PHE A 438 -11.77 -34.38 -4.38
C PHE A 438 -10.97 -33.92 -5.60
N VAL A 439 -11.12 -34.59 -6.75
CA VAL A 439 -10.50 -34.18 -8.02
C VAL A 439 -11.01 -32.82 -8.47
N ASP A 440 -12.32 -32.58 -8.40
CA ASP A 440 -12.91 -31.28 -8.74
C ASP A 440 -12.33 -30.15 -7.89
N ARG A 441 -12.13 -30.41 -6.59
CA ARG A 441 -11.52 -29.45 -5.66
C ARG A 441 -10.06 -29.16 -5.98
N ILE A 442 -9.29 -30.16 -6.43
CA ILE A 442 -7.92 -29.95 -6.91
C ILE A 442 -7.93 -29.08 -8.17
N CYS A 443 -8.75 -29.43 -9.16
CA CYS A 443 -8.87 -28.67 -10.41
C CYS A 443 -9.34 -27.22 -10.15
N GLU A 444 -10.33 -27.01 -9.28
CA GLU A 444 -10.80 -25.69 -8.89
C GLU A 444 -9.69 -24.86 -8.25
N ARG A 445 -8.91 -25.44 -7.32
CA ARG A 445 -7.78 -24.74 -6.70
C ARG A 445 -6.69 -24.40 -7.71
N ILE A 446 -6.41 -25.29 -8.68
CA ILE A 446 -5.49 -25.01 -9.80
C ILE A 446 -6.02 -23.85 -10.63
N ASP A 447 -7.31 -23.85 -11.00
CA ASP A 447 -7.93 -22.80 -11.82
C ASP A 447 -7.94 -21.43 -11.11
N ILE A 448 -8.17 -21.42 -9.78
CA ILE A 448 -8.05 -20.21 -8.95
C ILE A 448 -6.61 -19.70 -8.94
N LEU A 449 -5.63 -20.60 -8.74
CA LEU A 449 -4.23 -20.23 -8.68
C LEU A 449 -3.75 -19.70 -10.03
N GLN A 450 -4.11 -20.36 -11.13
CA GLN A 450 -3.82 -19.93 -12.49
C GLN A 450 -4.34 -18.51 -12.75
N ARG A 451 -5.61 -18.22 -12.44
CA ARG A 451 -6.19 -16.88 -12.58
C ARG A 451 -5.47 -15.82 -11.74
N LYS A 452 -5.04 -16.16 -10.53
CA LYS A 452 -4.24 -15.25 -9.68
C LYS A 452 -2.86 -14.99 -10.30
N THR A 453 -2.21 -16.02 -10.85
CA THR A 453 -0.91 -15.89 -11.52
C THR A 453 -1.03 -15.05 -12.80
N GLU A 454 -2.05 -15.27 -13.62
CA GLU A 454 -2.32 -14.47 -14.84
C GLU A 454 -2.50 -12.99 -14.51
N LYS A 455 -3.29 -12.66 -13.48
CA LYS A 455 -3.43 -11.27 -12.99
C LYS A 455 -2.09 -10.70 -12.56
N LEU A 456 -1.29 -11.46 -11.82
CA LEU A 456 0.02 -11.01 -11.35
C LEU A 456 1.01 -10.78 -12.51
N THR A 457 0.90 -11.55 -13.60
CA THR A 457 1.68 -11.36 -14.84
C THR A 457 1.31 -10.05 -15.54
N THR A 458 0.02 -9.68 -15.59
CA THR A 458 -0.40 -8.43 -16.26
C THR A 458 0.07 -7.15 -15.54
N VAL A 459 0.39 -7.23 -14.24
CA VAL A 459 0.78 -6.05 -13.43
C VAL A 459 2.22 -5.59 -13.72
N ILE A 460 3.08 -6.45 -14.25
CA ILE A 460 4.46 -6.10 -14.65
C ILE A 460 4.65 -6.38 -16.13
N SER A 461 4.13 -5.48 -16.97
CA SER A 461 4.51 -5.40 -18.39
C SER A 461 5.88 -4.73 -18.62
N ILE A 462 6.63 -4.42 -17.56
CA ILE A 462 7.84 -3.57 -17.61
C ILE A 462 9.16 -4.37 -17.58
N ASN A 463 9.14 -5.66 -17.24
CA ASN A 463 10.35 -6.50 -17.29
C ASN A 463 10.06 -7.80 -18.07
N GLU A 464 10.45 -7.81 -19.35
CA GLU A 464 10.33 -8.94 -20.29
C GLU A 464 11.10 -10.21 -19.84
N SER A 465 11.83 -10.17 -18.73
CA SER A 465 12.76 -11.23 -18.31
C SER A 465 12.25 -12.15 -17.19
N SER A 466 11.05 -11.95 -16.64
CA SER A 466 10.54 -12.83 -15.57
C SER A 466 9.85 -14.09 -16.12
N SER A 467 10.59 -15.19 -16.24
CA SER A 467 10.05 -16.49 -16.69
C SER A 467 9.13 -17.17 -15.66
N GLY A 468 9.28 -16.84 -14.37
CA GLY A 468 8.65 -17.54 -13.25
C GLY A 468 7.12 -17.71 -13.33
N PRO A 469 6.31 -16.64 -13.52
CA PRO A 469 4.86 -16.78 -13.61
C PRO A 469 4.38 -17.58 -14.82
N SER A 470 5.03 -17.42 -15.97
CA SER A 470 4.69 -18.16 -17.19
C SER A 470 4.99 -19.65 -17.04
N GLU A 471 6.14 -19.97 -16.45
CA GLU A 471 6.52 -21.35 -16.12
C GLU A 471 5.57 -21.99 -15.10
N LEU A 472 5.15 -21.24 -14.08
CA LEU A 472 4.15 -21.69 -13.11
C LEU A 472 2.80 -21.96 -13.80
N ILE A 473 2.34 -21.07 -14.69
CA ILE A 473 1.10 -21.29 -15.46
C ILE A 473 1.19 -22.58 -16.28
N ASN A 474 2.30 -22.78 -17.02
CA ASN A 474 2.50 -24.01 -17.80
C ASN A 474 2.50 -25.26 -16.91
N THR A 475 3.15 -25.19 -15.75
CA THR A 475 3.17 -26.27 -14.76
C THR A 475 1.77 -26.58 -14.23
N LEU A 476 0.97 -25.56 -13.93
CA LEU A 476 -0.42 -25.70 -13.48
C LEU A 476 -1.29 -26.36 -14.54
N ILE A 477 -1.16 -25.96 -15.81
CA ILE A 477 -1.88 -26.56 -16.93
C ILE A 477 -1.51 -28.04 -17.08
N SER A 478 -0.22 -28.36 -17.08
CA SER A 478 0.25 -29.76 -17.17
C SER A 478 -0.23 -30.60 -15.97
N ALA A 479 -0.20 -30.06 -14.76
CA ALA A 479 -0.66 -30.76 -13.56
C ALA A 479 -2.17 -31.04 -13.60
N ARG A 480 -2.98 -30.06 -14.03
CA ARG A 480 -4.43 -30.21 -14.21
C ARG A 480 -4.75 -31.31 -15.22
N GLN A 481 -4.10 -31.27 -16.39
CA GLN A 481 -4.26 -32.28 -17.42
C GLN A 481 -3.88 -33.67 -16.92
N LYS A 482 -2.76 -33.78 -16.17
CA LYS A 482 -2.31 -35.05 -15.58
C LYS A 482 -3.34 -35.64 -14.62
N VAL A 483 -3.86 -34.85 -13.70
CA VAL A 483 -4.86 -35.29 -12.70
C VAL A 483 -6.14 -35.76 -13.40
N GLN A 484 -6.66 -35.00 -14.36
CA GLN A 484 -7.85 -35.36 -15.12
C GLN A 484 -7.65 -36.65 -15.91
N LEU A 485 -6.54 -36.77 -16.63
CA LEU A 485 -6.23 -37.95 -17.43
C LEU A 485 -6.08 -39.22 -16.57
N GLN A 486 -5.41 -39.13 -15.41
CA GLN A 486 -5.29 -40.25 -14.49
C GLN A 486 -6.65 -40.70 -13.91
N PHE A 487 -7.52 -39.73 -13.57
CA PHE A 487 -8.87 -40.02 -13.09
C PHE A 487 -9.73 -40.70 -14.17
N GLU A 488 -9.74 -40.16 -15.38
CA GLU A 488 -10.50 -40.70 -16.52
C GLU A 488 -10.00 -42.07 -16.97
N ASP A 489 -8.69 -42.26 -17.06
CA ASP A 489 -8.11 -43.54 -17.51
C ASP A 489 -8.41 -44.67 -16.51
N ARG A 490 -8.53 -44.34 -15.22
CA ARG A 490 -8.99 -45.29 -14.22
C ARG A 490 -10.48 -45.61 -14.37
N LEU A 491 -11.32 -44.62 -14.64
CA LEU A 491 -12.74 -44.86 -14.88
C LEU A 491 -12.95 -45.76 -16.10
N ARG A 492 -12.20 -45.53 -17.19
CA ARG A 492 -12.23 -46.39 -18.39
C ARG A 492 -11.84 -47.84 -18.07
N LEU A 493 -10.83 -48.03 -17.21
CA LEU A 493 -10.42 -49.36 -16.73
C LEU A 493 -11.55 -50.04 -15.94
N ILE A 494 -12.15 -49.34 -14.97
CA ILE A 494 -13.26 -49.88 -14.15
C ILE A 494 -14.47 -50.22 -15.03
N ASN A 495 -14.81 -49.36 -15.99
CA ASN A 495 -15.90 -49.63 -16.93
C ASN A 495 -15.61 -50.85 -17.82
N ALA A 496 -14.35 -51.01 -18.27
CA ALA A 496 -13.96 -52.20 -19.01
C ALA A 496 -14.04 -53.48 -18.15
N GLN A 497 -13.70 -53.40 -16.85
CA GLN A 497 -13.90 -54.50 -15.89
C GLN A 497 -15.37 -54.90 -15.79
N ILE A 498 -16.27 -53.94 -15.57
CA ILE A 498 -17.71 -54.18 -15.46
C ILE A 498 -18.25 -54.81 -16.75
N ILE A 499 -17.90 -54.25 -17.91
CA ILE A 499 -18.34 -54.74 -19.22
C ILE A 499 -17.86 -56.18 -19.45
N PHE A 500 -16.61 -56.49 -19.09
CA PHE A 500 -16.05 -57.83 -19.21
C PHE A 500 -16.79 -58.82 -18.32
N TYR A 501 -16.85 -58.60 -17.00
CA TYR A 501 -17.48 -59.53 -16.07
C TYR A 501 -18.97 -59.73 -16.36
N LYS A 502 -19.71 -58.65 -16.66
CA LYS A 502 -21.12 -58.73 -17.04
C LYS A 502 -21.31 -59.56 -18.31
N SER A 503 -20.47 -59.36 -19.32
CA SER A 503 -20.54 -60.15 -20.56
C SER A 503 -20.16 -61.61 -20.32
N SER A 504 -19.16 -61.88 -19.50
CA SER A 504 -18.71 -63.22 -19.18
C SER A 504 -19.78 -64.00 -18.40
N GLU A 505 -20.43 -63.39 -17.40
CA GLU A 505 -21.53 -64.01 -16.66
C GLU A 505 -22.74 -64.29 -17.57
N GLN A 506 -23.14 -63.33 -18.41
CA GLN A 506 -24.24 -63.50 -19.37
C GLN A 506 -23.97 -64.65 -20.36
N VAL A 507 -22.78 -64.69 -20.95
CA VAL A 507 -22.39 -65.76 -21.88
C VAL A 507 -22.33 -67.10 -21.15
N SER A 508 -21.80 -67.13 -19.92
CA SER A 508 -21.75 -68.36 -19.12
C SER A 508 -23.15 -68.93 -18.85
N GLN A 509 -24.11 -68.09 -18.45
CA GLN A 509 -25.50 -68.48 -18.20
C GLN A 509 -26.21 -68.97 -19.47
N MET A 510 -25.97 -68.29 -20.60
CA MET A 510 -26.49 -68.71 -21.90
C MET A 510 -25.92 -70.09 -22.30
N LEU A 511 -24.60 -70.31 -22.15
CA LEU A 511 -23.97 -71.59 -22.42
C LEU A 511 -24.51 -72.70 -21.51
N ASP A 512 -24.68 -72.44 -20.21
CA ASP A 512 -25.26 -73.41 -19.28
C ASP A 512 -26.70 -73.79 -19.65
N THR A 513 -27.45 -72.86 -20.25
CA THR A 513 -28.82 -73.09 -20.72
C THR A 513 -28.84 -73.92 -21.99
N LEU A 514 -28.02 -73.57 -22.98
CA LEU A 514 -27.87 -74.35 -24.21
C LEU A 514 -27.32 -75.76 -23.95
N GLU A 515 -26.38 -75.90 -23.01
CA GLU A 515 -25.87 -77.23 -22.63
C GLU A 515 -27.00 -78.11 -22.09
N ARG A 516 -27.84 -77.57 -21.20
CA ARG A 516 -29.01 -78.28 -20.67
C ARG A 516 -30.02 -78.64 -21.77
N GLU A 517 -30.31 -77.72 -22.68
CA GLU A 517 -31.22 -77.94 -23.81
C GLU A 517 -30.71 -78.98 -24.81
N TYR A 518 -29.39 -79.02 -25.07
CA TYR A 518 -28.80 -79.98 -26.00
C TYR A 518 -28.63 -81.37 -25.38
N ARG A 519 -28.39 -81.46 -24.07
CA ARG A 519 -28.31 -82.72 -23.33
C ARG A 519 -29.67 -83.33 -23.02
N THR A 520 -30.72 -82.51 -22.93
CA THR A 520 -32.08 -83.04 -22.70
C THR A 520 -32.52 -83.79 -23.95
N ILE A 521 -32.52 -85.11 -23.84
CA ILE A 521 -33.15 -85.99 -24.81
C ILE A 521 -34.66 -85.80 -24.63
N GLU A 522 -35.23 -84.80 -25.30
CA GLU A 522 -36.65 -84.90 -25.61
C GLU A 522 -36.82 -86.16 -26.46
N ASP A 523 -37.71 -87.06 -26.05
CA ASP A 523 -38.12 -88.22 -26.83
C ASP A 523 -38.83 -87.73 -28.09
N ILE A 524 -38.01 -87.33 -29.06
CA ILE A 524 -38.36 -87.02 -30.44
C ILE A 524 -39.27 -88.16 -30.93
N HIS A 525 -38.89 -89.42 -30.66
CA HIS A 525 -39.70 -90.59 -30.96
C HIS A 525 -41.11 -90.62 -30.32
N GLU A 526 -41.26 -90.17 -29.07
CA GLU A 526 -42.53 -90.32 -28.33
C GLU A 526 -43.52 -89.19 -28.67
N LYS A 527 -43.03 -87.96 -28.88
CA LYS A 527 -43.85 -86.84 -29.37
C LYS A 527 -44.21 -86.96 -30.85
N LEU A 528 -43.41 -87.65 -31.67
CA LEU A 528 -43.62 -87.74 -33.12
C LEU A 528 -44.52 -88.91 -33.57
N LYS A 529 -44.91 -89.84 -32.67
CA LYS A 529 -45.82 -90.96 -33.00
C LYS A 529 -47.21 -90.55 -33.52
N ILE A 530 -47.60 -89.28 -33.33
CA ILE A 530 -48.94 -88.75 -33.65
C ILE A 530 -48.95 -88.02 -35.00
N TYR A 531 -47.78 -87.77 -35.61
CA TYR A 531 -47.63 -86.93 -36.80
C TYR A 531 -47.40 -87.76 -38.06
N THR A 532 -47.76 -87.17 -39.21
CA THR A 532 -47.40 -87.73 -40.53
C THR A 532 -45.92 -87.56 -40.81
N ASP A 533 -45.33 -88.44 -41.63
CA ASP A 533 -43.88 -88.38 -41.93
C ASP A 533 -43.44 -87.03 -42.53
N ASP A 534 -44.30 -86.36 -43.30
CA ASP A 534 -44.05 -85.01 -43.86
C ASP A 534 -44.03 -83.92 -42.76
N GLU A 535 -44.92 -84.00 -41.77
CA GLU A 535 -44.93 -83.08 -40.61
C GLU A 535 -43.70 -83.29 -39.73
N ILE A 536 -43.31 -84.56 -39.50
CA ILE A 536 -42.12 -84.91 -38.75
C ILE A 536 -40.86 -84.36 -39.44
N GLN A 537 -40.75 -84.55 -40.77
CA GLN A 537 -39.62 -84.05 -41.55
C GLN A 537 -39.50 -82.53 -41.45
N LYS A 538 -40.62 -81.80 -41.52
CA LYS A 538 -40.64 -80.34 -41.38
C LYS A 538 -40.20 -79.89 -39.98
N VAL A 539 -40.75 -80.47 -38.92
CA VAL A 539 -40.39 -80.13 -37.53
C VAL A 539 -38.90 -80.37 -37.26
N LEU A 540 -38.34 -81.47 -37.76
CA LEU A 540 -36.91 -81.78 -37.62
C LEU A 540 -36.03 -80.81 -38.43
N ALA A 541 -36.46 -80.40 -39.63
CA ALA A 541 -35.76 -79.40 -40.44
C ALA A 541 -35.75 -78.02 -39.75
N ASP A 542 -36.90 -77.57 -39.25
CA ASP A 542 -37.03 -76.30 -38.51
C ASP A 542 -36.16 -76.33 -37.24
N ARG A 543 -36.11 -77.47 -36.54
CA ARG A 543 -35.27 -77.65 -35.34
C ARG A 543 -33.78 -77.67 -35.67
N LEU A 544 -33.39 -78.19 -36.82
CA LEU A 544 -32.01 -78.17 -37.30
C LEU A 544 -31.56 -76.74 -37.62
N GLU A 545 -32.40 -75.96 -38.30
CA GLU A 545 -32.15 -74.53 -38.57
C GLU A 545 -31.99 -73.75 -37.27
N GLN A 546 -32.89 -73.96 -36.30
CA GLN A 546 -32.80 -73.34 -34.97
C GLN A 546 -31.51 -73.73 -34.23
N LEU A 547 -31.03 -74.97 -34.35
CA LEU A 547 -29.75 -75.39 -33.76
C LEU A 547 -28.55 -74.70 -34.41
N ASP A 548 -28.56 -74.51 -35.73
CA ASP A 548 -27.51 -73.81 -36.46
C ASP A 548 -27.51 -72.30 -36.12
N GLU A 549 -28.69 -71.67 -36.04
CA GLU A 549 -28.84 -70.28 -35.57
C GLU A 549 -28.32 -70.09 -34.13
N ASN A 550 -28.73 -70.98 -33.22
CA ASN A 550 -28.26 -70.95 -31.83
C ASN A 550 -26.74 -71.10 -31.76
N LYS A 551 -26.15 -71.98 -32.59
CA LYS A 551 -24.69 -72.13 -32.71
C LYS A 551 -24.02 -70.83 -33.12
N HIS A 552 -24.50 -70.20 -34.18
CA HIS A 552 -23.95 -68.93 -34.64
C HIS A 552 -24.06 -67.86 -33.56
N SER A 553 -25.20 -67.79 -32.86
CA SER A 553 -25.45 -66.82 -31.80
C SER A 553 -24.49 -66.99 -30.62
N PHE A 554 -24.35 -68.21 -30.07
CA PHE A 554 -23.50 -68.41 -28.90
C PHE A 554 -22.00 -68.22 -29.22
N LEU A 555 -21.53 -68.66 -30.40
CA LEU A 555 -20.14 -68.45 -30.83
C LEU A 555 -19.82 -66.96 -31.02
N ARG A 556 -20.77 -66.19 -31.55
CA ARG A 556 -20.65 -64.74 -31.65
C ARG A 556 -20.57 -64.10 -30.26
N ALA A 557 -21.41 -64.54 -29.33
CA ALA A 557 -21.40 -64.04 -27.95
C ALA A 557 -20.08 -64.34 -27.23
N CYS A 558 -19.53 -65.56 -27.38
CA CYS A 558 -18.19 -65.92 -26.88
C CYS A 558 -17.09 -65.05 -27.49
N THR A 559 -17.16 -64.78 -28.80
CA THR A 559 -16.20 -63.91 -29.48
C THR A 559 -16.23 -62.49 -28.93
N VAL A 560 -17.42 -61.93 -28.71
CA VAL A 560 -17.59 -60.60 -28.09
C VAL A 560 -17.05 -60.58 -26.66
N ALA A 561 -17.27 -61.63 -25.86
CA ALA A 561 -16.72 -61.73 -24.52
C ALA A 561 -15.18 -61.73 -24.51
N ARG A 562 -14.53 -62.43 -25.45
CA ARG A 562 -13.06 -62.41 -25.62
C ARG A 562 -12.56 -61.02 -26.02
N GLN A 563 -13.22 -60.34 -26.96
CA GLN A 563 -12.86 -58.97 -27.34
C GLN A 563 -12.96 -57.99 -26.15
N LYS A 564 -13.96 -58.16 -25.29
CA LYS A 564 -14.11 -57.35 -24.06
C LYS A 564 -13.00 -57.63 -23.04
N SER A 565 -12.51 -58.87 -22.95
CA SER A 565 -11.32 -59.23 -22.18
C SER A 565 -10.08 -58.48 -22.69
N ASP A 566 -9.86 -58.48 -24.01
CA ASP A 566 -8.73 -57.78 -24.62
C ASP A 566 -8.79 -56.27 -24.37
N LEU A 567 -9.99 -55.68 -24.45
CA LEU A 567 -10.23 -54.27 -24.13
C LEU A 567 -9.90 -53.96 -22.66
N PHE A 568 -10.34 -54.83 -21.74
CA PHE A 568 -10.00 -54.72 -20.32
C PHE A 568 -8.48 -54.76 -20.10
N HIS A 569 -7.80 -55.74 -20.70
CA HIS A 569 -6.35 -55.86 -20.61
C HIS A 569 -5.63 -54.61 -21.16
N LYS A 570 -6.07 -54.06 -22.30
CA LYS A 570 -5.54 -52.83 -22.88
C LYS A 570 -5.62 -51.64 -21.92
N TYR A 571 -6.77 -51.43 -21.27
CA TYR A 571 -6.92 -50.35 -20.30
C TYR A 571 -6.09 -50.58 -19.03
N ALA A 572 -5.88 -51.83 -18.64
CA ALA A 572 -5.04 -52.16 -17.49
C ALA A 572 -3.56 -51.80 -17.75
N LEU A 573 -3.05 -52.10 -18.94
CA LEU A 573 -1.70 -51.71 -19.36
C LEU A 573 -1.52 -50.19 -19.32
N ARG A 574 -2.49 -49.44 -19.88
CA ARG A 574 -2.47 -47.97 -19.87
C ARG A 574 -2.45 -47.39 -18.46
N ASN A 575 -3.23 -47.96 -17.54
CA ASN A 575 -3.28 -47.49 -16.16
C ASN A 575 -1.99 -47.84 -15.37
N ALA A 576 -1.34 -48.96 -15.70
CA ALA A 576 -0.10 -49.40 -15.07
C ALA A 576 1.14 -48.61 -15.53
N ALA A 577 1.08 -47.89 -16.65
CA ALA A 577 2.23 -47.20 -17.26
C ALA A 577 2.97 -46.23 -16.32
N ASN A 578 2.27 -45.67 -15.32
CA ASN A 578 2.81 -44.69 -14.38
C ASN A 578 3.20 -45.29 -13.01
N LEU A 579 3.08 -46.62 -12.83
CA LEU A 579 3.45 -47.29 -11.58
C LEU A 579 4.95 -47.52 -11.52
N ILE A 580 5.52 -47.45 -10.32
CA ILE A 580 6.94 -47.75 -10.07
C ILE A 580 7.26 -49.23 -10.39
N LYS A 581 6.30 -50.14 -10.16
CA LYS A 581 6.42 -51.58 -10.44
C LYS A 581 5.16 -52.12 -11.12
N PRO A 582 4.99 -51.91 -12.44
CA PRO A 582 3.77 -52.29 -13.15
C PRO A 582 3.52 -53.81 -13.16
N GLU A 583 4.59 -54.60 -13.21
CA GLU A 583 4.54 -56.07 -13.30
C GLU A 583 3.88 -56.74 -12.09
N ALA A 584 4.01 -56.14 -10.90
CA ALA A 584 3.40 -56.66 -9.67
C ALA A 584 1.87 -56.60 -9.71
N TYR A 585 1.32 -55.64 -10.46
CA TYR A 585 -0.12 -55.47 -10.68
C TYR A 585 -0.61 -56.26 -11.90
N LEU A 586 0.14 -56.21 -13.01
CA LEU A 586 -0.29 -56.80 -14.28
C LEU A 586 -0.29 -58.33 -14.28
N LYS A 587 0.72 -58.98 -13.69
CA LYS A 587 0.82 -60.46 -13.72
C LYS A 587 -0.38 -61.16 -13.04
N PRO A 588 -0.80 -60.78 -11.82
CA PRO A 588 -1.97 -61.39 -11.20
C PRO A 588 -3.27 -61.07 -11.94
N LEU A 589 -3.34 -59.91 -12.61
CA LEU A 589 -4.49 -59.53 -13.41
C LEU A 589 -4.63 -60.40 -14.66
N GLU A 590 -3.54 -60.52 -15.44
CA GLU A 590 -3.47 -61.35 -16.64
C GLU A 590 -3.86 -62.79 -16.32
N GLN A 591 -3.39 -63.31 -15.19
CA GLN A 591 -3.76 -64.65 -14.75
C GLN A 591 -5.27 -64.77 -14.48
N LYS A 592 -5.89 -63.77 -13.84
CA LYS A 592 -7.34 -63.76 -13.60
C LYS A 592 -8.15 -63.69 -14.90
N ILE A 593 -7.78 -62.78 -15.82
CA ILE A 593 -8.42 -62.65 -17.13
C ILE A 593 -8.32 -63.96 -17.91
N LYS A 594 -7.14 -64.60 -17.88
CA LYS A 594 -6.89 -65.90 -18.51
C LYS A 594 -7.72 -67.02 -17.86
N ASN A 595 -7.88 -67.03 -16.54
CA ASN A 595 -8.71 -68.01 -15.85
C ASN A 595 -10.19 -67.90 -16.27
N VAL A 596 -10.77 -66.71 -16.30
CA VAL A 596 -12.17 -66.52 -16.77
C VAL A 596 -12.33 -66.90 -18.23
N SER A 597 -11.37 -66.51 -19.08
CA SER A 597 -11.38 -66.83 -20.51
C SER A 597 -11.26 -68.33 -20.79
N THR A 598 -10.45 -69.05 -20.00
CA THR A 598 -10.32 -70.52 -20.11
C THR A 598 -11.58 -71.24 -19.64
N ILE A 599 -12.24 -70.79 -18.57
CA ILE A 599 -13.53 -71.33 -18.13
C ILE A 599 -14.58 -71.17 -19.23
N LEU A 600 -14.70 -69.97 -19.81
CA LEU A 600 -15.63 -69.70 -20.92
C LEU A 600 -15.34 -70.58 -22.13
N LYS A 601 -14.06 -70.74 -22.51
CA LYS A 601 -13.66 -71.59 -23.62
C LYS A 601 -14.03 -73.05 -23.37
N ASN A 602 -13.78 -73.58 -22.17
CA ASN A 602 -14.14 -74.96 -21.83
C ASN A 602 -15.67 -75.18 -21.88
N LYS A 603 -16.46 -74.20 -21.41
CA LYS A 603 -17.93 -74.25 -21.52
C LYS A 603 -18.39 -74.19 -22.98
N GLU A 604 -17.79 -73.32 -23.79
CA GLU A 604 -18.05 -73.22 -25.23
C GLU A 604 -17.77 -74.55 -25.93
N ASP A 605 -16.62 -75.18 -25.67
CA ASP A 605 -16.27 -76.48 -26.23
C ASP A 605 -17.27 -77.58 -25.78
N THR A 606 -17.73 -77.52 -24.53
CA THR A 606 -18.72 -78.47 -23.98
C THR A 606 -20.09 -78.33 -24.68
N VAL A 607 -20.59 -77.10 -24.83
CA VAL A 607 -21.84 -76.81 -25.56
C VAL A 607 -21.72 -77.19 -27.02
N LEU A 608 -20.56 -76.93 -27.64
CA LEU A 608 -20.30 -77.26 -29.04
C LEU A 608 -20.29 -78.78 -29.27
N ASN A 609 -19.75 -79.55 -28.34
CA ASN A 609 -19.83 -81.02 -28.36
C ASN A 609 -21.28 -81.52 -28.18
N ALA A 610 -22.03 -80.95 -27.23
CA ALA A 610 -23.44 -81.29 -27.04
C ALA A 610 -24.28 -80.95 -28.30
N TRP A 611 -23.98 -79.82 -28.94
CA TRP A 611 -24.57 -79.42 -30.21
C TRP A 611 -24.25 -80.43 -31.33
N HIS A 612 -22.99 -80.85 -31.49
CA HIS A 612 -22.60 -81.85 -32.48
C HIS A 612 -23.37 -83.16 -32.31
N HIS A 613 -23.50 -83.62 -31.06
CA HIS A 613 -24.26 -84.83 -30.75
C HIS A 613 -25.74 -84.68 -31.10
N ARG A 614 -26.37 -83.56 -30.70
CA ARG A 614 -27.78 -83.29 -30.98
C ARG A 614 -28.07 -83.16 -32.48
N LYS A 615 -27.18 -82.50 -33.23
CA LYS A 615 -27.26 -82.38 -34.71
C LYS A 615 -27.18 -83.75 -35.37
N LYS A 616 -26.19 -84.57 -34.97
CA LYS A 616 -26.04 -85.94 -35.50
C LYS A 616 -27.31 -86.77 -35.30
N ILE A 617 -27.92 -86.71 -34.11
CA ILE A 617 -29.18 -87.41 -33.82
C ILE A 617 -30.29 -86.96 -34.80
N ILE A 618 -30.48 -85.65 -34.98
CA ILE A 618 -31.50 -85.11 -35.89
C ILE A 618 -31.21 -85.49 -37.35
N ASP A 619 -29.95 -85.44 -37.79
CA ASP A 619 -29.54 -85.84 -39.14
C ASP A 619 -29.82 -87.34 -39.37
N GLU A 620 -29.52 -88.20 -38.40
CA GLU A 620 -29.86 -89.64 -38.45
C GLU A 620 -31.38 -89.86 -38.54
N TYR A 621 -32.19 -89.09 -37.81
CA TYR A 621 -33.66 -89.13 -37.93
C TYR A 621 -34.17 -88.68 -39.31
N LEU A 622 -33.63 -87.58 -39.85
CA LEU A 622 -33.99 -87.08 -41.17
C LEU A 622 -33.61 -88.10 -42.27
N GLN A 623 -32.45 -88.75 -42.13
CA GLN A 623 -32.04 -89.85 -43.01
C GLN A 623 -32.97 -91.06 -42.88
N TYR A 624 -33.35 -91.43 -41.66
CA TYR A 624 -34.29 -92.53 -41.41
C TYR A 624 -35.66 -92.27 -42.04
N ILE A 625 -36.24 -91.07 -41.88
CA ILE A 625 -37.53 -90.71 -42.49
C ILE A 625 -37.42 -90.69 -44.02
N SER A 626 -36.33 -90.16 -44.56
CA SER A 626 -36.08 -90.17 -46.00
C SER A 626 -35.96 -91.59 -46.55
N PHE A 627 -35.27 -92.47 -45.81
CA PHE A 627 -35.16 -93.89 -46.13
C PHE A 627 -36.53 -94.56 -46.07
N LYS A 628 -37.27 -94.43 -44.96
CA LYS A 628 -38.63 -94.95 -44.78
C LYS A 628 -39.55 -94.53 -45.92
N ARG A 629 -39.55 -93.23 -46.29
CA ARG A 629 -40.35 -92.71 -47.40
C ARG A 629 -39.96 -93.32 -48.75
N ASN A 630 -38.66 -93.56 -48.98
CA ASN A 630 -38.20 -94.23 -50.19
C ASN A 630 -38.60 -95.72 -50.19
N THR A 631 -38.51 -96.39 -49.04
CA THR A 631 -38.99 -97.76 -48.88
C THR A 631 -40.50 -97.86 -49.12
N ASP A 632 -41.29 -96.95 -48.56
CA ASP A 632 -42.75 -96.89 -48.77
C ASP A 632 -43.08 -96.68 -50.25
N LYS A 633 -42.34 -95.81 -50.95
CA LYS A 633 -42.48 -95.65 -52.42
C LYS A 633 -42.10 -96.91 -53.19
N VAL A 634 -41.07 -97.63 -52.76
CA VAL A 634 -40.68 -98.91 -53.38
C VAL A 634 -41.76 -99.96 -53.14
N PHE A 635 -42.35 -100.03 -51.94
CA PHE A 635 -43.48 -100.92 -51.67
C PHE A 635 -44.70 -100.58 -52.51
N VAL A 636 -45.08 -99.30 -52.61
CA VAL A 636 -46.16 -98.86 -53.51
C VAL A 636 -45.84 -99.20 -54.96
N TRP A 637 -44.59 -99.00 -55.42
CA TRP A 637 -44.19 -99.37 -56.78
C TRP A 637 -44.27 -100.88 -57.03
N ILE A 638 -43.84 -101.70 -56.06
CA ILE A 638 -43.95 -103.17 -56.12
C ILE A 638 -45.44 -103.55 -56.21
N ASP A 639 -46.29 -103.04 -55.31
CA ASP A 639 -47.72 -103.33 -55.29
C ASP A 639 -48.45 -102.83 -56.56
N GLU A 640 -47.93 -101.82 -57.27
CA GLU A 640 -48.49 -101.33 -58.53
C GLU A 640 -48.00 -102.09 -59.78
N HIS A 641 -46.86 -102.80 -59.70
CA HIS A 641 -46.21 -103.45 -60.85
C HIS A 641 -46.05 -104.97 -60.71
N ASP A 642 -46.46 -105.55 -59.58
CA ASP A 642 -46.38 -106.98 -59.27
C ASP A 642 -47.14 -107.84 -60.29
N GLU A 643 -48.39 -107.51 -60.63
CA GLU A 643 -49.22 -108.26 -61.58
C GLU A 643 -48.60 -108.29 -63.00
N CYS A 644 -47.95 -107.18 -63.40
CA CYS A 644 -47.32 -107.04 -64.72
C CYS A 644 -45.99 -107.82 -64.82
N PHE A 645 -45.25 -107.93 -63.71
CA PHE A 645 -44.00 -108.68 -63.64
C PHE A 645 -44.25 -110.20 -63.52
N VAL A 646 -45.26 -110.61 -62.74
CA VAL A 646 -45.70 -112.02 -62.64
C VAL A 646 -46.15 -112.56 -64.01
N SER A 647 -46.94 -111.79 -64.75
CA SER A 647 -47.40 -112.16 -66.10
C SER A 647 -46.23 -112.38 -67.09
N LYS A 648 -45.09 -111.71 -66.90
CA LYS A 648 -43.91 -111.81 -67.78
C LYS A 648 -42.97 -112.97 -67.39
N LEU A 649 -43.04 -113.44 -66.15
CA LEU A 649 -42.32 -114.60 -65.64
C LEU A 649 -43.03 -115.92 -66.02
N GLU A 650 -44.36 -115.93 -66.09
CA GLU A 650 -45.15 -117.05 -66.64
C GLU A 650 -44.82 -117.32 -68.13
N GLU A 651 -44.44 -116.29 -68.90
CA GLU A 651 -43.95 -116.45 -70.29
C GLU A 651 -42.53 -117.07 -70.38
N LEU A 652 -41.77 -117.10 -69.28
CA LEU A 652 -40.34 -117.51 -69.25
C LEU A 652 -40.07 -118.87 -68.55
N ASP A 653 -41.09 -119.58 -68.06
CA ASP A 653 -41.01 -120.92 -67.44
C ASP A 653 -40.04 -121.02 -66.25
N ILE A 654 -40.00 -119.97 -65.41
CA ILE A 654 -39.22 -119.94 -64.16
C ILE A 654 -40.17 -120.23 -62.99
N ASN A 655 -39.95 -121.33 -62.27
CA ASN A 655 -40.82 -121.83 -61.18
C ASN A 655 -41.22 -120.77 -60.11
N ASP A 656 -42.48 -120.81 -59.67
CA ASP A 656 -43.12 -119.98 -58.63
C ASP A 656 -42.32 -119.85 -57.32
N ASP A 657 -41.60 -120.90 -56.91
CA ASP A 657 -40.81 -120.90 -55.67
C ASP A 657 -39.67 -119.88 -55.70
N GLY A 658 -39.03 -119.67 -56.86
CA GLY A 658 -37.95 -118.68 -57.02
C GLY A 658 -38.44 -117.24 -56.96
N TYR A 659 -39.66 -116.98 -57.42
CA TYR A 659 -40.32 -115.67 -57.31
C TYR A 659 -40.70 -115.37 -55.85
N MET A 660 -41.30 -116.34 -55.17
CA MET A 660 -41.65 -116.18 -53.76
C MET A 660 -40.42 -116.03 -52.87
N ASP A 661 -39.30 -116.68 -53.19
CA ASP A 661 -38.02 -116.47 -52.50
C ASP A 661 -37.42 -115.09 -52.78
N PHE A 662 -37.53 -114.56 -54.00
CA PHE A 662 -37.09 -113.20 -54.34
C PHE A 662 -37.92 -112.11 -53.65
N VAL A 663 -39.25 -112.23 -53.66
CA VAL A 663 -40.15 -111.29 -52.97
C VAL A 663 -39.98 -111.36 -51.45
N ARG A 664 -39.74 -112.55 -50.89
CA ARG A 664 -39.46 -112.76 -49.46
C ARG A 664 -38.05 -112.31 -49.04
N ALA A 665 -37.11 -112.18 -49.98
CA ALA A 665 -35.78 -111.59 -49.74
C ALA A 665 -35.77 -110.06 -49.88
N LEU A 666 -36.76 -109.48 -50.57
CA LEU A 666 -36.93 -108.02 -50.75
C LEU A 666 -37.78 -107.37 -49.65
N LYS A 667 -38.79 -108.07 -49.13
CA LYS A 667 -39.55 -107.69 -47.91
C LYS A 667 -38.71 -107.92 -46.66
#